data_AF-A0A0T8SSB7-F1
#
_entry.id   AF-A0A0T8SSB7-F1
#
_cell.length_a   1.000
_cell.length_b   1.000
_cell.length_c   1.000
_cell.angle_alpha   90.00
_cell.angle_beta   90.00
_cell.angle_gamma   90.00
#
_symmetry.space_group_name_H-M   'P 1'
#
loop_
_entity.id
_entity.type
_entity.pdbx_description
1 polymer ?
#
loop_
_entity_poly.entity_id
_entity_poly.type
_entity_poly.pdbx_seq_one_letter_code
_entity_poly.pdbx_strand_id
1 'polypeptide(L)'
;MVLSKEEAKRLSIISVAEQLGMELKRTGSYSYNWVEHDSFVIDAKKNEFYWNSRTEFGDVIQLVQTIRGVSYKEAMNFLETGEFKAVDVEAQTASKEPFSYHLERYERQDFSASRRYLKAQRGLSDDTINFFISQGSIAEAIRKKGDYFEPVIVFKYKDNTSFLAGASLQGIVENREHYPERGRLKQIMRNSDGQLGFSTDIGTPKRLIFAEAPIDLMSYYELHKDSLQDVRLVAMDGVKEGIISRRFMELYAEINDKSYQVNQNTGKALEVVARTTNYFKDGQNQDMITLAVDNDMAGYKFITSLQEKGIPVQIAIPPIVQRYQEKEDWNDFLKGGNKFPKELAHVYTVDEKSWYYQGFFEKELALAKAQELTADDVKAFVSDRQLTKEEVRQEYTRIVDQEKERKHTMSEVHEAGAEYEVEKPDNSRLAQARRKLERLKGEADEAINAAYSHQALTNGQPMNDKRGSASFMRKQEQIEGQVFSKLDEIRQQEERVERLEHQQHLKEMGLNRQGSGLDMSVQNIPRIREELEKAKRGESFFTKATLKRYQEELTRVEAISEQMGKTSIQPATQALIDEGLVNQWQKQPNTYFVKGLRRVALELTEEGEFQLSSQIKYHPKTDEERLKVNELLAKQRQENVGLTPSNQEKSISPQPEPIEKNQGEAGWLEKNWDNLTFSIENKKTVVIDPTSIDEMVEKLQVKDSQETLDNRYEKIYQYNRKDERDRDLDGDGISNSDEMLQGTDPYNGASNLHKKQEDRERRTDVEAETGAIITDAIATKSSEQTISQLVANKDTKALAEHLKEGMKNYLDSEQFESFLDTMSKFHNYSLNNIHLLKMQNPNVSQVASFNKWKTDFDRTVKKGSKALKIWVPYQVKTKIFANQNELSFSPSENETEEKEVTVTRFKLGNVFDVSQTEGKELPKAINELTGDVKDYEDLYRAAKAVSMDNQVPISFEEIKRESTNGYYSPNENRIVISKGLKGQEQILKTIFHEMAHADLHRGSNAQYGDDQYRKQELQAESVAYVVANHFGFDTSSYSFGYLAMWAKDKNGFEDMVEQLQVVQKEAKSLINRMDAKLDLVKNKTVTKDKFADKLQQAKEKSEQLGNQKAEAVKQVEEKKSLSSPQ
;
A
#
# COMPACT_ATOMS: atom_id res chain seq x y z
N MET A 1 -43.70 -38.30 23.32
CA MET A 1 -42.99 -37.19 23.99
C MET A 1 -42.24 -36.45 22.91
N VAL A 2 -42.13 -35.12 22.97
CA VAL A 2 -41.37 -34.37 21.96
C VAL A 2 -39.90 -34.72 22.12
N LEU A 3 -39.30 -35.27 21.06
CA LEU A 3 -37.90 -35.70 21.06
C LEU A 3 -37.00 -34.48 21.29
N SER A 4 -36.22 -34.47 22.37
CA SER A 4 -35.30 -33.37 22.64
C SER A 4 -34.09 -33.41 21.71
N LYS A 5 -33.36 -32.28 21.62
CA LYS A 5 -32.12 -32.20 20.82
C LYS A 5 -31.07 -33.22 21.27
N GLU A 6 -31.03 -33.53 22.57
CA GLU A 6 -30.04 -34.43 23.16
C GLU A 6 -30.43 -35.89 22.95
N GLU A 7 -31.72 -36.23 22.98
CA GLU A 7 -32.21 -37.56 22.60
C GLU A 7 -32.06 -37.81 21.08
N ALA A 8 -32.34 -36.82 20.24
CA ALA A 8 -32.15 -36.91 18.78
C ALA A 8 -30.68 -37.15 18.39
N LYS A 9 -29.74 -36.49 19.08
CA LYS A 9 -28.29 -36.74 18.96
C LYS A 9 -27.84 -38.11 19.44
N ARG A 10 -28.64 -38.78 20.27
CA ARG A 10 -28.43 -40.16 20.72
C ARG A 10 -29.05 -41.19 19.77
N LEU A 11 -29.71 -40.84 18.66
CA LEU A 11 -30.19 -41.83 17.70
C LEU A 11 -29.05 -42.32 16.80
N SER A 12 -29.02 -43.61 16.43
CA SER A 12 -27.95 -44.19 15.61
C SER A 12 -27.88 -43.54 14.23
N ILE A 13 -26.79 -42.84 13.95
CA ILE A 13 -26.53 -42.18 12.67
C ILE A 13 -26.52 -43.17 11.49
N ILE A 14 -26.15 -44.43 11.72
CA ILE A 14 -26.28 -45.51 10.73
C ILE A 14 -27.75 -45.76 10.41
N SER A 15 -28.60 -46.01 11.42
CA SER A 15 -30.02 -46.28 11.18
C SER A 15 -30.76 -45.11 10.56
N VAL A 16 -30.31 -43.88 10.87
CA VAL A 16 -30.79 -42.66 10.23
C VAL A 16 -30.38 -42.65 8.76
N ALA A 17 -29.10 -42.86 8.42
CA ALA A 17 -28.63 -42.96 7.03
C ALA A 17 -29.34 -44.06 6.22
N GLU A 18 -29.52 -45.25 6.80
CA GLU A 18 -30.26 -46.36 6.17
C GLU A 18 -31.71 -45.95 5.85
N GLN A 19 -32.43 -45.31 6.80
CA GLN A 19 -33.80 -44.82 6.59
C GLN A 19 -33.88 -43.50 5.76
N LEU A 20 -32.74 -42.86 5.51
CA LEU A 20 -32.59 -41.81 4.50
C LEU A 20 -32.41 -42.39 3.08
N GLY A 21 -32.25 -43.71 2.94
CA GLY A 21 -32.07 -44.41 1.66
C GLY A 21 -30.61 -44.57 1.24
N MET A 22 -29.65 -44.25 2.11
CA MET A 22 -28.22 -44.29 1.79
C MET A 22 -27.69 -45.74 1.86
N GLU A 23 -27.21 -46.29 0.75
CA GLU A 23 -26.53 -47.58 0.78
C GLU A 23 -25.14 -47.43 1.41
N LEU A 24 -24.93 -48.01 2.59
CA LEU A 24 -23.70 -47.87 3.37
C LEU A 24 -22.80 -49.10 3.27
N LYS A 25 -21.57 -48.88 2.78
CA LYS A 25 -20.51 -49.89 2.74
C LYS A 25 -19.53 -49.66 3.90
N ARG A 26 -19.41 -50.64 4.80
CA ARG A 26 -18.46 -50.57 5.93
C ARG A 26 -17.01 -50.59 5.42
N THR A 27 -16.24 -49.57 5.79
CA THR A 27 -14.83 -49.37 5.39
C THR A 27 -13.84 -49.47 6.55
N GLY A 28 -14.32 -49.48 7.80
CA GLY A 28 -13.50 -49.71 8.99
C GLY A 28 -14.32 -50.13 10.21
N SER A 29 -13.66 -50.26 11.38
CA SER A 29 -14.29 -50.74 12.62
C SER A 29 -15.56 -49.96 13.00
N TYR A 30 -15.52 -48.64 12.85
CA TYR A 30 -16.65 -47.73 13.08
C TYR A 30 -16.89 -46.80 11.87
N SER A 31 -16.31 -47.11 10.72
CA SER A 31 -16.27 -46.22 9.55
C SER A 31 -17.06 -46.84 8.41
N TYR A 32 -17.97 -46.07 7.81
CA TYR A 32 -18.87 -46.50 6.74
C TYR A 32 -18.89 -45.42 5.66
N ASN A 33 -18.70 -45.81 4.39
CA ASN A 33 -18.83 -44.90 3.26
C ASN A 33 -20.19 -45.10 2.58
N TRP A 34 -20.75 -44.04 2.01
CA TRP A 34 -21.93 -44.14 1.15
C TRP A 34 -21.48 -44.64 -0.24
N VAL A 35 -22.14 -45.68 -0.77
CA VAL A 35 -21.77 -46.33 -2.04
C VAL A 35 -21.82 -45.39 -3.24
N GLU A 36 -22.71 -44.39 -3.22
CA GLU A 36 -22.87 -43.41 -4.31
C GLU A 36 -21.86 -42.24 -4.20
N HIS A 37 -21.19 -42.08 -3.06
CA HIS A 37 -20.34 -40.93 -2.75
C HIS A 37 -19.11 -41.33 -1.93
N ASP A 38 -18.04 -41.72 -2.64
CA ASP A 38 -16.74 -42.19 -2.15
C ASP A 38 -16.16 -41.36 -0.99
N SER A 39 -16.35 -40.03 -1.03
CA SER A 39 -15.82 -39.05 -0.09
C SER A 39 -16.67 -38.87 1.19
N PHE A 40 -17.87 -39.46 1.23
CA PHE A 40 -18.78 -39.43 2.37
C PHE A 40 -18.43 -40.56 3.36
N VAL A 41 -18.15 -40.21 4.61
CA VAL A 41 -17.73 -41.15 5.66
C VAL A 41 -18.50 -40.89 6.96
N ILE A 42 -19.24 -41.88 7.44
CA ILE A 42 -19.86 -41.90 8.77
C ILE A 42 -18.85 -42.50 9.77
N ASP A 43 -18.62 -41.79 10.88
CA ASP A 43 -17.97 -42.32 12.09
C ASP A 43 -19.05 -42.67 13.12
N ALA A 44 -19.40 -43.96 13.13
CA ALA A 44 -20.41 -44.55 13.99
C ALA A 44 -19.98 -44.70 15.46
N LYS A 45 -18.74 -44.34 15.83
CA LYS A 45 -18.33 -44.22 17.24
C LYS A 45 -18.55 -42.80 17.77
N LYS A 46 -18.40 -41.78 16.92
CA LYS A 46 -18.74 -40.39 17.26
C LYS A 46 -20.22 -40.07 17.09
N ASN A 47 -20.94 -40.90 16.34
CA ASN A 47 -22.30 -40.62 15.87
C ASN A 47 -22.34 -39.39 14.92
N GLU A 48 -21.30 -39.25 14.08
CA GLU A 48 -21.05 -38.12 13.17
C GLU A 48 -20.78 -38.58 11.73
N PHE A 49 -20.92 -37.68 10.75
CA PHE A 49 -20.50 -37.86 9.36
C PHE A 49 -19.52 -36.76 8.90
N TYR A 50 -18.76 -37.07 7.85
CA TYR A 50 -17.78 -36.21 7.20
C TYR A 50 -17.88 -36.39 5.67
N TRP A 51 -18.16 -35.33 4.92
CA TRP A 51 -18.21 -35.34 3.45
C TRP A 51 -17.01 -34.59 2.87
N ASN A 52 -15.91 -35.31 2.69
CA ASN A 52 -14.59 -34.71 2.45
C ASN A 52 -14.51 -33.88 1.16
N SER A 53 -15.27 -34.21 0.11
CA SER A 53 -15.31 -33.43 -1.14
C SER A 53 -16.26 -32.23 -1.09
N ARG A 54 -16.97 -32.00 0.01
CA ARG A 54 -17.81 -30.82 0.26
C ARG A 54 -17.37 -30.02 1.49
N THR A 55 -16.41 -30.54 2.26
CA THR A 55 -16.00 -30.01 3.57
C THR A 55 -17.12 -29.97 4.63
N GLU A 56 -18.24 -30.66 4.39
CA GLU A 56 -19.35 -30.78 5.34
C GLU A 56 -19.03 -31.83 6.42
N PHE A 57 -19.54 -31.62 7.64
CA PHE A 57 -19.51 -32.61 8.72
C PHE A 57 -20.60 -32.28 9.75
N GLY A 58 -21.03 -33.28 10.52
CA GLY A 58 -22.02 -33.05 11.57
C GLY A 58 -22.54 -34.32 12.25
N ASP A 59 -23.40 -34.12 13.24
CA ASP A 59 -24.09 -35.21 13.94
C ASP A 59 -25.38 -35.66 13.23
N VAL A 60 -26.07 -36.64 13.83
CA VAL A 60 -27.36 -37.21 13.42
C VAL A 60 -28.36 -36.21 12.86
N ILE A 61 -28.52 -35.03 13.49
CA ILE A 61 -29.52 -34.04 13.05
C ILE A 61 -29.05 -33.38 11.75
N GLN A 62 -27.77 -32.99 11.68
CA GLN A 62 -27.17 -32.43 10.48
C GLN A 62 -27.12 -33.44 9.32
N LEU A 63 -26.99 -34.74 9.59
CA LEU A 63 -27.11 -35.77 8.54
C LEU A 63 -28.47 -35.67 7.83
N VAL A 64 -29.57 -35.61 8.59
CA VAL A 64 -30.92 -35.49 8.00
C VAL A 64 -31.07 -34.17 7.24
N GLN A 65 -30.51 -33.08 7.76
CA GLN A 65 -30.53 -31.77 7.09
C GLN A 65 -29.73 -31.77 5.78
N THR A 66 -28.50 -32.28 5.75
CA THR A 66 -27.65 -32.39 4.55
C THR A 66 -28.29 -33.31 3.49
N ILE A 67 -28.77 -34.49 3.89
CA ILE A 67 -29.20 -35.53 2.94
C ILE A 67 -30.60 -35.25 2.37
N ARG A 68 -31.52 -34.63 3.14
CA ARG A 68 -32.86 -34.25 2.64
C ARG A 68 -32.99 -32.78 2.24
N GLY A 69 -31.99 -31.94 2.51
CA GLY A 69 -32.07 -30.48 2.29
C GLY A 69 -33.08 -29.76 3.21
N VAL A 70 -33.45 -30.36 4.35
CA VAL A 70 -34.55 -29.89 5.21
C VAL A 70 -34.09 -29.00 6.37
N SER A 71 -34.99 -28.18 6.91
CA SER A 71 -34.70 -27.36 8.09
C SER A 71 -34.53 -28.22 9.35
N TYR A 72 -33.89 -27.65 10.38
CA TYR A 72 -33.73 -28.29 11.69
C TYR A 72 -35.06 -28.80 12.28
N LYS A 73 -36.18 -28.10 12.07
CA LYS A 73 -37.48 -28.53 12.60
C LYS A 73 -38.02 -29.77 11.88
N GLU A 74 -37.82 -29.85 10.58
CA GLU A 74 -38.24 -30.98 9.75
C GLU A 74 -37.32 -32.19 9.95
N ALA A 75 -36.01 -31.96 10.15
CA ALA A 75 -35.08 -32.99 10.58
C ALA A 75 -35.45 -33.59 11.94
N MET A 76 -35.74 -32.75 12.94
CA MET A 76 -36.26 -33.22 14.23
C MET A 76 -37.58 -33.96 14.09
N ASN A 77 -38.51 -33.49 13.25
CA ASN A 77 -39.79 -34.18 13.01
C ASN A 77 -39.59 -35.55 12.32
N PHE A 78 -38.63 -35.69 11.40
CA PHE A 78 -38.25 -36.99 10.84
C PHE A 78 -37.66 -37.92 11.92
N LEU A 79 -36.76 -37.40 12.76
CA LEU A 79 -36.16 -38.15 13.88
C LEU A 79 -37.18 -38.53 14.97
N GLU A 80 -38.25 -37.75 15.15
CA GLU A 80 -39.36 -38.03 16.07
C GLU A 80 -40.40 -39.02 15.48
N THR A 81 -40.43 -39.22 14.15
CA THR A 81 -41.43 -40.06 13.47
C THR A 81 -40.89 -41.37 12.87
N GLY A 82 -39.57 -41.60 12.89
CA GLY A 82 -38.95 -42.85 12.48
C GLY A 82 -38.48 -43.72 13.65
N GLU A 83 -38.31 -45.03 13.41
CA GLU A 83 -37.93 -46.03 14.43
C GLU A 83 -36.41 -46.21 14.49
N PHE A 84 -35.71 -45.21 15.02
CA PHE A 84 -34.25 -45.24 15.14
C PHE A 84 -33.79 -45.91 16.44
N LYS A 85 -32.71 -46.70 16.37
CA LYS A 85 -32.11 -47.29 17.57
C LYS A 85 -31.37 -46.21 18.36
N ALA A 86 -31.75 -46.03 19.62
CA ALA A 86 -30.98 -45.20 20.54
C ALA A 86 -29.58 -45.82 20.79
N VAL A 87 -28.59 -44.94 20.82
CA VAL A 87 -27.17 -45.17 21.06
C VAL A 87 -26.79 -44.36 22.28
N ASP A 88 -26.23 -45.03 23.27
CA ASP A 88 -25.72 -44.35 24.45
C ASP A 88 -24.41 -43.62 24.09
N VAL A 89 -24.54 -42.35 23.73
CA VAL A 89 -23.41 -41.46 23.41
C VAL A 89 -22.52 -41.22 24.63
N GLU A 90 -23.03 -41.37 25.87
CA GLU A 90 -22.19 -41.26 27.08
C GLU A 90 -21.36 -42.53 27.29
N ALA A 91 -21.90 -43.70 26.99
CA ALA A 91 -21.13 -44.94 26.89
C ALA A 91 -20.18 -44.98 25.66
N GLN A 92 -20.47 -44.25 24.57
CA GLN A 92 -19.60 -44.17 23.39
C GLN A 92 -18.56 -43.04 23.43
N THR A 93 -18.76 -42.01 24.26
CA THR A 93 -17.69 -41.10 24.72
C THR A 93 -16.73 -41.76 25.72
N ALA A 94 -16.74 -43.10 25.81
CA ALA A 94 -15.54 -43.86 26.11
C ALA A 94 -14.32 -43.25 25.40
N SER A 95 -13.23 -43.12 26.15
CA SER A 95 -12.00 -42.45 25.74
C SER A 95 -11.59 -42.74 24.28
N LYS A 96 -11.01 -41.73 23.62
CA LYS A 96 -10.36 -41.86 22.31
C LYS A 96 -9.56 -43.17 22.33
N GLU A 97 -9.97 -44.10 21.47
CA GLU A 97 -9.61 -45.51 21.61
C GLU A 97 -8.09 -45.63 21.67
N PRO A 98 -7.52 -46.22 22.75
CA PRO A 98 -6.10 -46.12 23.02
C PRO A 98 -5.30 -46.66 21.84
N PHE A 99 -4.16 -46.02 21.55
CA PHE A 99 -3.40 -46.33 20.36
C PHE A 99 -3.03 -47.83 20.33
N SER A 100 -3.51 -48.53 19.29
CA SER A 100 -3.34 -49.97 19.15
C SER A 100 -2.36 -50.28 18.03
N TYR A 101 -1.16 -50.70 18.43
CA TYR A 101 -0.04 -50.95 17.55
C TYR A 101 -0.12 -52.31 16.84
N HIS A 102 -1.14 -52.47 16.00
CA HIS A 102 -1.47 -53.71 15.29
C HIS A 102 -0.39 -54.23 14.31
N LEU A 103 0.70 -53.48 14.08
CA LEU A 103 1.85 -53.92 13.26
C LEU A 103 2.89 -54.71 14.06
N GLU A 104 2.83 -54.75 15.39
CA GLU A 104 3.78 -55.48 16.27
C GLU A 104 4.07 -56.92 15.80
N ARG A 105 3.01 -57.70 15.55
CA ARG A 105 3.11 -59.09 15.05
C ARG A 105 3.55 -59.23 13.58
N TYR A 106 3.74 -58.12 12.89
CA TYR A 106 4.24 -58.03 11.52
C TYR A 106 5.59 -57.28 11.47
N GLU A 107 6.18 -56.95 12.62
CA GLU A 107 7.57 -56.50 12.70
C GLU A 107 8.53 -57.64 12.32
N ARG A 108 9.60 -57.29 11.64
CA ARG A 108 10.69 -58.20 11.29
C ARG A 108 11.76 -58.15 12.37
N GLN A 109 12.29 -59.33 12.71
CA GLN A 109 13.47 -59.44 13.58
C GLN A 109 14.73 -58.86 12.90
N ASP A 110 14.77 -58.83 11.57
CA ASP A 110 15.81 -58.17 10.79
C ASP A 110 15.33 -56.83 10.22
N PHE A 111 16.00 -55.73 10.58
CA PHE A 111 15.78 -54.40 9.99
C PHE A 111 16.51 -54.26 8.63
N SER A 112 16.56 -55.33 7.83
CA SER A 112 17.52 -55.47 6.73
C SER A 112 17.11 -54.73 5.46
N ALA A 113 15.81 -54.62 5.15
CA ALA A 113 15.35 -53.87 3.98
C ALA A 113 15.36 -52.36 4.28
N SER A 114 14.92 -52.00 5.48
CA SER A 114 14.93 -50.63 6.01
C SER A 114 16.34 -50.07 6.14
N ARG A 115 17.31 -50.83 6.68
CA ARG A 115 18.72 -50.42 6.71
C ARG A 115 19.28 -50.18 5.31
N ARG A 116 18.98 -51.04 4.34
CA ARG A 116 19.40 -50.84 2.93
C ARG A 116 18.77 -49.59 2.33
N TYR A 117 17.49 -49.31 2.59
CA TYR A 117 16.83 -48.08 2.16
C TYR A 117 17.46 -46.83 2.80
N LEU A 118 17.60 -46.80 4.12
CA LEU A 118 18.16 -45.66 4.85
C LEU A 118 19.62 -45.38 4.47
N LYS A 119 20.42 -46.43 4.26
CA LYS A 119 21.82 -46.27 3.85
C LYS A 119 21.97 -45.90 2.38
N ALA A 120 21.33 -46.63 1.46
CA ALA A 120 21.57 -46.49 0.02
C ALA A 120 20.68 -45.45 -0.69
N GLN A 121 19.48 -45.14 -0.17
CA GLN A 121 18.59 -44.12 -0.74
C GLN A 121 18.48 -42.84 0.11
N ARG A 122 18.91 -42.88 1.39
CA ARG A 122 18.84 -41.74 2.32
C ARG A 122 20.19 -41.29 2.90
N GLY A 123 21.29 -41.98 2.59
CA GLY A 123 22.65 -41.54 2.96
C GLY A 123 23.04 -41.72 4.43
N LEU A 124 22.21 -42.37 5.26
CA LEU A 124 22.43 -42.48 6.70
C LEU A 124 23.48 -43.57 7.03
N SER A 125 24.34 -43.29 8.02
CA SER A 125 25.35 -44.23 8.50
C SER A 125 24.72 -45.39 9.28
N ASP A 126 25.45 -46.51 9.36
CA ASP A 126 25.02 -47.63 10.18
C ASP A 126 24.94 -47.26 11.67
N ASP A 127 25.77 -46.34 12.15
CA ASP A 127 25.78 -45.87 13.54
C ASP A 127 24.54 -45.05 13.89
N THR A 128 24.13 -44.14 13.02
CA THR A 128 22.85 -43.43 13.14
C THR A 128 21.66 -44.39 13.11
N ILE A 129 21.65 -45.33 12.15
CA ILE A 129 20.60 -46.35 12.08
C ILE A 129 20.59 -47.21 13.36
N ASN A 130 21.76 -47.58 13.90
CA ASN A 130 21.89 -48.33 15.15
C ASN A 130 21.38 -47.54 16.36
N PHE A 131 21.67 -46.23 16.45
CA PHE A 131 21.19 -45.36 17.53
C PHE A 131 19.66 -45.33 17.60
N PHE A 132 18.97 -45.02 16.49
CA PHE A 132 17.51 -44.95 16.50
C PHE A 132 16.84 -46.34 16.73
N ILE A 133 17.52 -47.44 16.36
CA ILE A 133 17.10 -48.81 16.71
C ILE A 133 17.30 -49.08 18.21
N SER A 134 18.44 -48.73 18.81
CA SER A 134 18.74 -49.03 20.22
C SER A 134 17.84 -48.28 21.19
N GLN A 135 17.34 -47.12 20.79
CA GLN A 135 16.29 -46.37 21.50
C GLN A 135 14.92 -47.09 21.48
N GLY A 136 14.78 -48.19 20.71
CA GLY A 136 13.54 -48.95 20.57
C GLY A 136 12.39 -48.11 19.98
N SER A 137 12.72 -47.10 19.17
CA SER A 137 11.76 -46.13 18.63
C SER A 137 11.52 -46.30 17.12
N ILE A 138 12.33 -47.08 16.40
CA ILE A 138 12.05 -47.47 15.01
C ILE A 138 12.00 -48.99 14.82
N ALA A 139 11.20 -49.46 13.86
CA ALA A 139 11.08 -50.88 13.51
C ALA A 139 10.77 -51.08 12.00
N GLU A 140 11.06 -52.25 11.46
CA GLU A 140 10.68 -52.66 10.09
C GLU A 140 9.45 -53.57 10.19
N ALA A 141 8.39 -53.27 9.44
CA ALA A 141 7.16 -54.06 9.44
C ALA A 141 6.63 -54.26 8.01
N ILE A 142 5.74 -55.24 7.84
CA ILE A 142 4.97 -55.41 6.59
C ILE A 142 3.55 -54.87 6.79
N ARG A 143 3.18 -53.84 6.02
CA ARG A 143 1.83 -53.27 5.98
C ARG A 143 1.00 -53.97 4.90
N LYS A 144 -0.25 -54.36 5.22
CA LYS A 144 -1.26 -54.83 4.26
C LYS A 144 -2.28 -53.71 3.97
N LYS A 145 -2.61 -53.46 2.69
CA LYS A 145 -3.63 -52.50 2.22
C LYS A 145 -4.44 -53.14 1.09
N GLY A 146 -5.69 -53.51 1.33
CA GLY A 146 -6.36 -54.45 0.40
C GLY A 146 -5.52 -55.74 0.34
N ASP A 147 -5.29 -56.32 -0.83
CA ASP A 147 -4.35 -57.45 -0.99
C ASP A 147 -2.91 -57.05 -1.34
N TYR A 148 -2.62 -55.75 -1.42
CA TYR A 148 -1.26 -55.24 -1.54
C TYR A 148 -0.51 -55.33 -0.20
N PHE A 149 0.76 -55.70 -0.26
CA PHE A 149 1.68 -55.73 0.88
C PHE A 149 2.91 -54.89 0.56
N GLU A 150 3.34 -54.02 1.50
CA GLU A 150 4.55 -53.23 1.37
C GLU A 150 5.39 -53.26 2.66
N PRO A 151 6.73 -53.33 2.57
CA PRO A 151 7.59 -53.09 3.71
C PRO A 151 7.62 -51.61 4.08
N VAL A 152 7.53 -51.31 5.38
CA VAL A 152 7.51 -49.96 5.94
C VAL A 152 8.49 -49.84 7.11
N ILE A 153 9.06 -48.66 7.27
CA ILE A 153 9.64 -48.23 8.56
C ILE A 153 8.52 -47.67 9.40
N VAL A 154 8.46 -48.10 10.66
CA VAL A 154 7.57 -47.59 11.70
C VAL A 154 8.37 -46.70 12.64
N PHE A 155 7.94 -45.46 12.81
CA PHE A 155 8.48 -44.49 13.76
C PHE A 155 7.52 -44.38 14.95
N LYS A 156 7.88 -44.97 16.10
CA LYS A 156 7.03 -45.14 17.28
C LYS A 156 7.04 -43.87 18.15
N TYR A 157 5.86 -43.32 18.45
CA TYR A 157 5.70 -42.15 19.32
C TYR A 157 5.60 -42.61 20.78
N LYS A 158 6.50 -42.13 21.64
CA LYS A 158 6.45 -42.36 23.09
C LYS A 158 6.02 -41.09 23.81
N ASP A 159 5.18 -41.24 24.82
CA ASP A 159 4.94 -40.18 25.82
C ASP A 159 6.02 -40.17 26.90
N ASN A 160 5.93 -39.23 27.84
CA ASN A 160 6.86 -39.08 28.96
C ASN A 160 6.80 -40.23 29.99
N THR A 161 5.81 -41.13 29.91
CA THR A 161 5.80 -42.41 30.67
C THR A 161 6.45 -43.56 29.91
N SER A 162 7.05 -43.27 28.73
CA SER A 162 7.53 -44.24 27.74
C SER A 162 6.45 -45.14 27.13
N PHE A 163 5.16 -44.83 27.32
CA PHE A 163 4.07 -45.60 26.74
C PHE A 163 3.90 -45.28 25.24
N LEU A 164 3.48 -46.28 24.46
CA LEU A 164 3.34 -46.18 23.01
C LEU A 164 2.01 -45.50 22.63
N ALA A 165 2.08 -44.21 22.31
CA ALA A 165 0.91 -43.35 22.11
C ALA A 165 0.61 -43.03 20.63
N GLY A 166 1.43 -43.51 19.69
CA GLY A 166 1.23 -43.34 18.26
C GLY A 166 2.36 -43.92 17.41
N ALA A 167 2.26 -43.79 16.08
CA ALA A 167 3.38 -43.99 15.17
C ALA A 167 3.13 -43.38 13.78
N SER A 168 4.20 -43.07 13.04
CA SER A 168 4.17 -42.81 11.59
C SER A 168 4.87 -43.89 10.77
N LEU A 169 4.50 -43.99 9.49
CA LEU A 169 4.88 -45.03 8.55
C LEU A 169 5.53 -44.41 7.30
N GLN A 170 6.71 -44.90 6.96
CA GLN A 170 7.43 -44.58 5.72
C GLN A 170 7.60 -45.84 4.87
N GLY A 171 7.00 -45.88 3.69
CA GLY A 171 7.22 -46.97 2.72
C GLY A 171 8.62 -46.88 2.12
N ILE A 172 9.31 -48.02 1.99
CA ILE A 172 10.71 -48.07 1.49
C ILE A 172 10.82 -48.41 0.00
N VAL A 173 9.73 -48.89 -0.61
CA VAL A 173 9.65 -49.21 -2.05
C VAL A 173 8.86 -48.12 -2.77
N GLU A 174 9.33 -47.68 -3.94
CA GLU A 174 8.59 -46.72 -4.78
C GLU A 174 7.42 -47.40 -5.49
N ASN A 175 6.22 -46.82 -5.36
CA ASN A 175 4.99 -47.26 -6.00
C ASN A 175 4.14 -46.02 -6.35
N ARG A 176 4.29 -45.53 -7.58
CA ARG A 176 3.52 -44.38 -8.11
C ARG A 176 2.08 -44.74 -8.50
N GLU A 177 1.73 -46.03 -8.59
CA GLU A 177 0.34 -46.45 -8.79
C GLU A 177 -0.49 -46.21 -7.54
N HIS A 178 0.07 -46.47 -6.34
CA HIS A 178 -0.61 -46.24 -5.07
C HIS A 178 -0.30 -44.89 -4.42
N TYR A 179 0.81 -44.23 -4.81
CA TYR A 179 1.29 -42.97 -4.26
C TYR A 179 1.79 -42.01 -5.37
N PRO A 180 0.94 -41.57 -6.32
CA PRO A 180 1.37 -40.87 -7.54
C PRO A 180 2.17 -39.59 -7.30
N GLU A 181 1.74 -38.74 -6.35
CA GLU A 181 2.42 -37.48 -6.01
C GLU A 181 3.79 -37.69 -5.34
N ARG A 182 3.85 -38.61 -4.37
CA ARG A 182 4.95 -38.71 -3.40
C ARG A 182 5.86 -39.92 -3.62
N GLY A 183 5.52 -40.79 -4.58
CA GLY A 183 6.21 -42.04 -4.92
C GLY A 183 6.17 -43.14 -3.85
N ARG A 184 6.05 -42.80 -2.55
CA ARG A 184 6.11 -43.74 -1.42
C ARG A 184 5.05 -43.38 -0.38
N LEU A 185 4.64 -44.35 0.44
CA LEU A 185 3.82 -44.12 1.62
C LEU A 185 4.51 -43.15 2.60
N LYS A 186 3.82 -42.08 2.98
CA LYS A 186 4.02 -41.30 4.22
C LYS A 186 2.67 -41.22 4.93
N GLN A 187 2.52 -41.83 6.11
CA GLN A 187 1.22 -41.86 6.83
C GLN A 187 1.38 -41.95 8.36
N ILE A 188 0.59 -41.18 9.12
CA ILE A 188 0.40 -41.37 10.57
C ILE A 188 -0.64 -42.48 10.83
N MET A 189 -0.35 -43.41 11.75
CA MET A 189 -1.26 -44.52 12.10
C MET A 189 -2.53 -44.02 12.80
N ARG A 190 -3.67 -44.69 12.54
CA ARG A 190 -4.99 -44.36 13.13
C ARG A 190 -4.91 -44.33 14.67
N ASN A 191 -5.63 -43.38 15.27
CA ASN A 191 -5.71 -43.10 16.70
C ASN A 191 -4.41 -42.64 17.40
N SER A 192 -3.29 -42.48 16.69
CA SER A 192 -2.06 -41.86 17.23
C SER A 192 -2.34 -40.51 17.89
N ASP A 193 -1.55 -40.15 18.89
CA ASP A 193 -1.54 -38.80 19.45
C ASP A 193 -1.14 -37.75 18.38
N GLY A 194 -1.88 -36.65 18.32
CA GLY A 194 -1.67 -35.57 17.34
C GLY A 194 -0.72 -34.46 17.81
N GLN A 195 -0.22 -34.52 19.05
CA GLN A 195 0.63 -33.51 19.67
C GLN A 195 1.97 -34.07 20.21
N LEU A 196 2.24 -35.39 20.12
CA LEU A 196 3.53 -35.98 20.52
C LEU A 196 4.60 -35.94 19.43
N GLY A 197 4.27 -36.41 18.22
CA GLY A 197 5.27 -36.70 17.18
C GLY A 197 6.23 -37.85 17.55
N PHE A 198 7.08 -38.23 16.60
CA PHE A 198 8.21 -39.14 16.85
C PHE A 198 9.31 -38.39 17.61
N SER A 199 9.92 -39.00 18.64
CA SER A 199 10.97 -38.35 19.41
C SER A 199 12.04 -39.31 19.94
N THR A 200 13.23 -38.78 20.22
CA THR A 200 14.31 -39.48 20.92
C THR A 200 15.15 -38.48 21.73
N ASP A 201 15.72 -38.96 22.83
CA ASP A 201 16.48 -38.15 23.76
C ASP A 201 17.98 -38.48 23.66
N ILE A 202 18.82 -37.45 23.83
CA ILE A 202 20.28 -37.54 23.83
C ILE A 202 20.77 -36.90 25.14
N GLY A 203 21.45 -37.68 25.98
CA GLY A 203 21.84 -37.22 27.32
C GLY A 203 20.64 -37.06 28.24
N THR A 204 20.61 -35.99 29.02
CA THR A 204 19.44 -35.55 29.80
C THR A 204 18.88 -34.28 29.17
N PRO A 205 17.76 -34.32 28.44
CA PRO A 205 17.24 -33.17 27.70
C PRO A 205 17.14 -31.88 28.51
N LYS A 206 17.66 -30.79 27.94
CA LYS A 206 17.57 -29.41 28.45
C LYS A 206 17.01 -28.43 27.41
N ARG A 207 17.00 -28.83 26.13
CA ARG A 207 16.41 -28.10 25.00
C ARG A 207 15.83 -29.05 23.95
N LEU A 208 15.02 -28.50 23.04
CA LEU A 208 14.27 -29.24 22.02
C LEU A 208 14.79 -28.90 20.62
N ILE A 209 14.80 -29.90 19.72
CA ILE A 209 15.05 -29.69 18.29
C ILE A 209 13.92 -30.32 17.49
N PHE A 210 13.25 -29.52 16.64
CA PHE A 210 12.09 -29.95 15.85
C PHE A 210 12.39 -30.02 14.36
N ALA A 211 12.25 -31.20 13.75
CA ALA A 211 12.29 -31.38 12.29
C ALA A 211 10.89 -31.65 11.70
N GLU A 212 10.74 -31.44 10.39
CA GLU A 212 9.48 -31.66 9.66
C GLU A 212 9.01 -33.11 9.78
N ALA A 213 9.84 -34.10 9.41
CA ALA A 213 9.51 -35.52 9.45
C ALA A 213 10.69 -36.41 9.92
N PRO A 214 10.45 -37.71 10.23
CA PRO A 214 11.44 -38.53 10.93
C PRO A 214 12.74 -38.82 10.16
N ILE A 215 12.69 -38.89 8.82
CA ILE A 215 13.90 -39.08 7.99
C ILE A 215 14.81 -37.86 8.07
N ASP A 216 14.21 -36.69 8.19
CA ASP A 216 14.86 -35.38 8.17
C ASP A 216 15.47 -35.11 9.56
N LEU A 217 14.78 -35.55 10.62
CA LEU A 217 15.35 -35.66 11.97
C LEU A 217 16.55 -36.63 12.05
N MET A 218 16.48 -37.79 11.39
CA MET A 218 17.62 -38.73 11.30
C MET A 218 18.78 -38.14 10.50
N SER A 219 18.50 -37.34 9.47
CA SER A 219 19.51 -36.71 8.62
C SER A 219 20.19 -35.53 9.34
N TYR A 220 19.42 -34.71 10.06
CA TYR A 220 19.94 -33.70 10.98
C TYR A 220 20.83 -34.34 12.07
N TYR A 221 20.40 -35.47 12.66
CA TYR A 221 21.25 -36.21 13.60
C TYR A 221 22.54 -36.70 12.95
N GLU A 222 22.51 -37.30 11.75
CA GLU A 222 23.71 -37.76 11.04
C GLU A 222 24.77 -36.64 10.88
N LEU A 223 24.30 -35.42 10.60
CA LEU A 223 25.13 -34.24 10.35
C LEU A 223 25.64 -33.55 11.63
N HIS A 224 24.98 -33.76 12.77
CA HIS A 224 25.25 -33.03 14.03
C HIS A 224 25.53 -33.92 15.26
N LYS A 225 25.48 -35.25 15.14
CA LYS A 225 25.68 -36.23 16.23
C LYS A 225 26.89 -35.98 17.14
N ASP A 226 27.98 -35.44 16.59
CA ASP A 226 29.21 -35.16 17.34
C ASP A 226 29.12 -33.92 18.25
N SER A 227 28.10 -33.06 18.07
CA SER A 227 27.85 -31.85 18.86
C SER A 227 26.53 -31.86 19.65
N LEU A 228 25.62 -32.81 19.39
CA LEU A 228 24.35 -32.93 20.10
C LEU A 228 24.54 -33.55 21.49
N GLN A 229 24.23 -32.77 22.53
CA GLN A 229 24.23 -33.19 23.94
C GLN A 229 23.04 -32.56 24.66
N ASP A 230 22.42 -33.29 25.59
CA ASP A 230 21.29 -32.85 26.42
C ASP A 230 20.13 -32.24 25.60
N VAL A 231 19.69 -32.96 24.57
CA VAL A 231 18.57 -32.56 23.69
C VAL A 231 17.48 -33.63 23.57
N ARG A 232 16.23 -33.18 23.39
CA ARG A 232 15.12 -34.00 22.89
C ARG A 232 14.88 -33.66 21.43
N LEU A 233 15.16 -34.61 20.54
CA LEU A 233 14.91 -34.54 19.11
C LEU A 233 13.45 -34.94 18.84
N VAL A 234 12.73 -34.16 18.02
CA VAL A 234 11.30 -34.39 17.72
C VAL A 234 11.02 -34.18 16.23
N ALA A 235 10.36 -35.15 15.59
CA ALA A 235 9.79 -34.98 14.26
C ALA A 235 8.29 -34.70 14.38
N MET A 236 7.82 -33.66 13.67
CA MET A 236 6.43 -33.22 13.76
C MET A 236 5.47 -33.99 12.83
N ASP A 237 6.01 -34.75 11.86
CA ASP A 237 5.28 -35.36 10.73
C ASP A 237 4.48 -34.31 9.93
N GLY A 238 5.13 -33.17 9.64
CA GLY A 238 4.54 -31.94 9.11
C GLY A 238 4.56 -30.79 10.12
N VAL A 239 4.93 -29.56 9.74
CA VAL A 239 4.99 -28.37 10.65
C VAL A 239 3.74 -28.18 11.51
N LYS A 240 3.88 -28.31 12.85
CA LYS A 240 2.77 -28.27 13.82
C LYS A 240 3.18 -27.63 15.15
N GLU A 241 2.80 -26.38 15.35
CA GLU A 241 2.98 -25.62 16.60
C GLU A 241 2.46 -26.36 17.85
N GLY A 242 1.36 -27.10 17.73
CA GLY A 242 0.80 -27.88 18.84
C GLY A 242 1.71 -28.98 19.38
N ILE A 243 2.64 -29.51 18.56
CA ILE A 243 3.67 -30.45 19.01
C ILE A 243 4.76 -29.70 19.78
N ILE A 244 5.22 -28.55 19.26
CA ILE A 244 6.20 -27.70 19.93
C ILE A 244 5.69 -27.27 21.31
N SER A 245 4.46 -26.76 21.38
CA SER A 245 3.83 -26.32 22.62
C SER A 245 3.69 -27.46 23.64
N ARG A 246 3.33 -28.67 23.20
CA ARG A 246 3.26 -29.85 24.10
C ARG A 246 4.63 -30.26 24.60
N ARG A 247 5.60 -30.48 23.70
CA ARG A 247 6.93 -30.96 24.07
C ARG A 247 7.72 -29.95 24.91
N PHE A 248 7.49 -28.65 24.69
CA PHE A 248 7.96 -27.59 25.59
C PHE A 248 7.39 -27.75 27.01
N MET A 249 6.07 -27.91 27.16
CA MET A 249 5.46 -28.04 28.50
C MET A 249 5.82 -29.35 29.21
N GLU A 250 6.00 -30.45 28.47
CA GLU A 250 6.53 -31.71 28.99
C GLU A 250 7.97 -31.50 29.51
N LEU A 251 8.89 -31.01 28.65
CA LEU A 251 10.28 -30.82 29.03
C LEU A 251 10.48 -29.78 30.13
N TYR A 252 9.74 -28.66 30.10
CA TYR A 252 9.80 -27.63 31.13
C TYR A 252 9.35 -28.17 32.50
N ALA A 253 8.39 -29.09 32.54
CA ALA A 253 8.03 -29.77 33.79
C ALA A 253 9.12 -30.78 34.22
N GLU A 254 9.65 -31.58 33.29
CA GLU A 254 10.74 -32.54 33.56
C GLU A 254 12.00 -31.86 34.15
N ILE A 255 12.43 -30.73 33.59
CA ILE A 255 13.56 -29.91 34.10
C ILE A 255 13.29 -29.33 35.51
N ASN A 256 12.02 -29.23 35.91
CA ASN A 256 11.59 -28.72 37.22
C ASN A 256 11.15 -29.85 38.18
N ASP A 257 11.56 -31.10 37.94
CA ASP A 257 11.21 -32.30 38.71
C ASP A 257 9.68 -32.53 38.86
N LYS A 258 8.90 -32.19 37.83
CA LYS A 258 7.43 -32.22 37.84
C LYS A 258 6.83 -32.94 36.63
N SER A 259 5.62 -33.46 36.78
CA SER A 259 4.84 -34.05 35.68
C SER A 259 3.89 -33.02 35.07
N TYR A 260 3.95 -32.86 33.75
CA TYR A 260 2.94 -32.10 33.01
C TYR A 260 1.71 -32.99 32.70
N GLN A 261 0.51 -32.44 32.90
CA GLN A 261 -0.75 -33.12 32.59
C GLN A 261 -1.44 -32.47 31.38
N VAL A 262 -1.59 -33.27 30.32
CA VAL A 262 -2.05 -32.81 29.00
C VAL A 262 -3.55 -32.54 29.02
N ASN A 263 -3.95 -31.38 28.51
CA ASN A 263 -5.33 -30.91 28.48
C ASN A 263 -5.62 -30.17 27.17
N GLN A 264 -6.87 -29.73 26.97
CA GLN A 264 -7.31 -29.12 25.70
C GLN A 264 -6.53 -27.85 25.31
N ASN A 265 -5.91 -27.15 26.28
CA ASN A 265 -5.14 -25.93 26.02
C ASN A 265 -3.64 -26.19 25.76
N THR A 266 -3.14 -27.43 25.93
CA THR A 266 -1.71 -27.76 25.80
C THR A 266 -1.09 -27.30 24.48
N GLY A 267 -1.84 -27.39 23.37
CA GLY A 267 -1.39 -26.94 22.04
C GLY A 267 -1.21 -25.43 21.86
N LYS A 268 -1.53 -24.60 22.86
CA LYS A 268 -1.31 -23.14 22.89
C LYS A 268 -0.57 -22.62 24.12
N ALA A 269 -0.16 -23.51 25.03
CA ALA A 269 0.47 -23.14 26.29
C ALA A 269 1.77 -22.33 26.09
N LEU A 270 2.57 -22.65 25.07
CA LEU A 270 3.81 -21.95 24.75
C LEU A 270 3.58 -20.48 24.31
N GLU A 271 2.54 -20.20 23.51
CA GLU A 271 2.16 -18.83 23.13
C GLU A 271 1.79 -17.99 24.37
N VAL A 272 1.13 -18.61 25.36
CA VAL A 272 0.83 -17.96 26.64
C VAL A 272 2.11 -17.71 27.44
N VAL A 273 2.96 -18.74 27.62
CA VAL A 273 4.22 -18.62 28.37
C VAL A 273 5.11 -17.51 27.81
N ALA A 274 5.27 -17.44 26.48
CA ALA A 274 6.09 -16.43 25.82
C ALA A 274 5.58 -14.99 26.04
N ARG A 275 4.26 -14.77 26.12
CA ARG A 275 3.68 -13.43 26.29
C ARG A 275 3.50 -13.01 27.74
N THR A 276 3.11 -13.92 28.65
CA THR A 276 2.73 -13.56 30.02
C THR A 276 3.87 -13.70 31.03
N THR A 277 4.90 -14.49 30.74
CA THR A 277 5.99 -14.77 31.68
C THR A 277 7.27 -14.02 31.31
N ASN A 278 8.33 -14.19 32.11
CA ASN A 278 9.67 -13.70 31.77
C ASN A 278 10.60 -14.81 31.25
N TYR A 279 10.09 -16.02 30.99
CA TYR A 279 10.90 -17.21 30.66
C TYR A 279 11.82 -17.01 29.44
N PHE A 280 11.37 -16.21 28.46
CA PHE A 280 12.10 -15.89 27.23
C PHE A 280 12.56 -14.42 27.15
N LYS A 281 12.55 -13.68 28.26
CA LYS A 281 12.97 -12.26 28.30
C LYS A 281 14.45 -12.13 28.65
N ASP A 282 15.00 -10.96 28.41
CA ASP A 282 16.36 -10.56 28.82
C ASP A 282 17.47 -11.54 28.36
N GLY A 283 17.27 -12.19 27.20
CA GLY A 283 18.18 -13.16 26.62
C GLY A 283 18.15 -14.56 27.27
N GLN A 284 17.22 -14.83 28.19
CA GLN A 284 17.11 -16.15 28.84
C GLN A 284 16.46 -17.19 27.92
N ASN A 285 16.93 -18.44 27.99
CA ASN A 285 16.37 -19.64 27.35
C ASN A 285 16.10 -19.54 25.83
N GLN A 286 16.82 -18.68 25.09
CA GLN A 286 16.60 -18.47 23.66
C GLN A 286 16.93 -19.71 22.80
N ASP A 287 17.77 -20.61 23.32
CA ASP A 287 18.23 -21.86 22.73
C ASP A 287 17.35 -23.08 23.09
N MET A 288 16.33 -22.91 23.93
CA MET A 288 15.40 -23.97 24.35
C MET A 288 14.64 -24.61 23.17
N ILE A 289 14.45 -23.90 22.06
CA ILE A 289 13.74 -24.39 20.87
C ILE A 289 14.61 -24.15 19.63
N THR A 290 15.15 -25.22 19.06
CA THR A 290 15.79 -25.20 17.72
C THR A 290 14.79 -25.72 16.67
N LEU A 291 14.67 -25.02 15.53
CA LEU A 291 13.87 -25.44 14.38
C LEU A 291 14.77 -25.95 13.26
N ALA A 292 14.69 -27.24 13.00
CA ALA A 292 15.34 -27.97 11.91
C ALA A 292 14.32 -28.40 10.84
N VAL A 293 13.45 -27.47 10.46
CA VAL A 293 12.47 -27.61 9.37
C VAL A 293 13.13 -27.49 7.99
N ASP A 294 12.39 -27.81 6.94
CA ASP A 294 12.86 -27.72 5.57
C ASP A 294 13.07 -26.23 5.17
N ASN A 295 14.04 -25.97 4.31
CA ASN A 295 14.37 -24.63 3.81
C ASN A 295 13.46 -24.32 2.61
N ASP A 296 12.18 -24.10 2.89
CA ASP A 296 11.13 -23.84 1.90
C ASP A 296 10.06 -22.83 2.40
N MET A 297 9.13 -22.47 1.52
CA MET A 297 8.06 -21.50 1.78
C MET A 297 7.12 -21.87 2.96
N ALA A 298 6.99 -23.16 3.32
CA ALA A 298 6.24 -23.59 4.50
C ALA A 298 7.09 -23.42 5.78
N GLY A 299 8.36 -23.83 5.73
CA GLY A 299 9.33 -23.60 6.81
C GLY A 299 9.48 -22.11 7.15
N TYR A 300 9.61 -21.24 6.15
CA TYR A 300 9.77 -19.79 6.31
C TYR A 300 8.58 -19.14 7.04
N LYS A 301 7.36 -19.51 6.63
CA LYS A 301 6.11 -19.02 7.26
C LYS A 301 5.94 -19.55 8.68
N PHE A 302 6.36 -20.79 8.93
CA PHE A 302 6.29 -21.40 10.26
C PHE A 302 7.28 -20.76 11.25
N ILE A 303 8.53 -20.54 10.82
CA ILE A 303 9.56 -19.79 11.57
C ILE A 303 9.05 -18.38 11.90
N THR A 304 8.61 -17.63 10.87
CA THR A 304 8.15 -16.25 11.04
C THR A 304 6.98 -16.17 12.02
N SER A 305 5.97 -17.05 11.89
CA SER A 305 4.78 -17.04 12.77
C SER A 305 5.10 -17.29 14.25
N LEU A 306 6.10 -18.13 14.55
CA LEU A 306 6.55 -18.37 15.93
C LEU A 306 7.26 -17.14 16.50
N GLN A 307 8.16 -16.52 15.73
CA GLN A 307 8.87 -15.31 16.14
C GLN A 307 7.93 -14.11 16.29
N GLU A 308 6.92 -13.96 15.43
CA GLU A 308 5.86 -12.95 15.56
C GLU A 308 5.05 -13.09 16.87
N LYS A 309 4.83 -14.33 17.33
CA LYS A 309 4.13 -14.60 18.59
C LYS A 309 4.94 -14.24 19.83
N GLY A 310 6.24 -13.95 19.67
CA GLY A 310 7.19 -13.71 20.75
C GLY A 310 7.89 -14.98 21.26
N ILE A 311 7.80 -16.10 20.52
CA ILE A 311 8.48 -17.34 20.86
C ILE A 311 9.88 -17.29 20.20
N PRO A 312 10.98 -17.22 20.96
CA PRO A 312 12.31 -17.30 20.36
C PRO A 312 12.56 -18.73 19.89
N VAL A 313 13.19 -18.85 18.73
CA VAL A 313 13.56 -20.11 18.09
C VAL A 313 14.93 -19.95 17.45
N GLN A 314 15.83 -20.91 17.66
CA GLN A 314 17.09 -21.00 16.95
C GLN A 314 16.86 -21.65 15.58
N ILE A 315 17.18 -20.95 14.50
CA ILE A 315 16.95 -21.43 13.13
C ILE A 315 18.13 -22.31 12.71
N ALA A 316 17.87 -23.58 12.40
CA ALA A 316 18.86 -24.56 11.98
C ALA A 316 18.32 -25.41 10.82
N ILE A 317 18.03 -24.74 9.69
CA ILE A 317 17.51 -25.32 8.45
C ILE A 317 18.65 -25.61 7.46
N PRO A 318 18.50 -26.53 6.48
CA PRO A 318 19.60 -26.90 5.58
C PRO A 318 19.85 -25.77 4.55
N PRO A 319 21.10 -25.30 4.37
CA PRO A 319 21.36 -24.17 3.47
C PRO A 319 21.16 -24.54 2.00
N ILE A 320 20.55 -23.65 1.21
CA ILE A 320 20.51 -23.75 -0.25
C ILE A 320 21.86 -23.29 -0.81
N VAL A 321 22.47 -24.16 -1.62
CA VAL A 321 23.85 -23.99 -2.15
C VAL A 321 23.94 -24.03 -3.67
N GLN A 322 22.81 -23.92 -4.37
CA GLN A 322 22.73 -23.94 -5.83
C GLN A 322 21.77 -22.86 -6.35
N ARG A 323 22.18 -22.13 -7.40
CA ARG A 323 21.46 -20.93 -7.90
C ARG A 323 20.00 -21.17 -8.33
N TYR A 324 19.66 -22.39 -8.75
CA TYR A 324 18.32 -22.74 -9.26
C TYR A 324 17.57 -23.71 -8.33
N GLN A 325 17.99 -23.81 -7.08
CA GLN A 325 17.38 -24.69 -6.08
C GLN A 325 16.43 -23.88 -5.20
N GLU A 326 15.13 -24.03 -5.41
CA GLU A 326 14.08 -23.28 -4.69
C GLU A 326 13.85 -23.75 -3.25
N LYS A 327 14.30 -24.97 -2.92
CA LYS A 327 14.12 -25.61 -1.61
C LYS A 327 15.22 -26.63 -1.30
N GLU A 328 15.42 -26.90 -0.03
CA GLU A 328 16.30 -27.96 0.47
C GLU A 328 15.67 -28.66 1.68
N ASP A 329 15.74 -29.99 1.74
CA ASP A 329 15.39 -30.78 2.95
C ASP A 329 16.65 -31.40 3.57
N TRP A 330 16.59 -31.75 4.86
CA TRP A 330 17.79 -32.24 5.57
C TRP A 330 18.34 -33.55 5.00
N ASN A 331 17.54 -34.33 4.26
CA ASN A 331 17.97 -35.55 3.60
C ASN A 331 18.59 -35.29 2.22
N ASP A 332 18.03 -34.38 1.43
CA ASP A 332 18.59 -33.93 0.16
C ASP A 332 19.95 -33.25 0.39
N PHE A 333 20.09 -32.38 1.40
CA PHE A 333 21.37 -31.80 1.81
C PHE A 333 22.41 -32.85 2.24
N LEU A 334 22.01 -33.85 3.05
CA LEU A 334 22.89 -34.95 3.46
C LEU A 334 23.44 -35.72 2.24
N LYS A 335 22.59 -36.01 1.24
CA LYS A 335 23.00 -36.67 -0.01
C LYS A 335 23.87 -35.78 -0.90
N GLY A 336 23.80 -34.45 -0.76
CA GLY A 336 24.70 -33.48 -1.39
C GLY A 336 26.18 -33.62 -0.99
N GLY A 337 26.51 -34.47 -0.01
CA GLY A 337 27.88 -34.81 0.35
C GLY A 337 28.47 -33.93 1.47
N ASN A 338 27.62 -33.33 2.30
CA ASN A 338 27.98 -32.61 3.53
C ASN A 338 29.05 -31.51 3.34
N LYS A 339 29.02 -30.82 2.20
CA LYS A 339 29.86 -29.65 1.93
C LYS A 339 29.15 -28.39 2.40
N PHE A 340 29.20 -28.11 3.70
CA PHE A 340 28.86 -26.78 4.22
C PHE A 340 29.74 -25.72 3.53
N PRO A 341 29.17 -24.72 2.84
CA PRO A 341 29.91 -23.55 2.39
C PRO A 341 30.55 -22.83 3.58
N LYS A 342 31.68 -22.17 3.35
CA LYS A 342 32.36 -21.40 4.42
C LYS A 342 31.63 -20.12 4.78
N GLU A 343 30.83 -19.58 3.86
CA GLU A 343 30.09 -18.34 4.02
C GLU A 343 28.62 -18.62 3.73
N LEU A 344 27.86 -18.72 4.82
CA LEU A 344 26.41 -18.94 4.84
C LEU A 344 25.75 -17.72 5.49
N ALA A 345 24.56 -17.36 5.02
CA ALA A 345 23.82 -16.23 5.56
C ALA A 345 22.30 -16.42 5.49
N HIS A 346 21.62 -15.77 6.42
CA HIS A 346 20.16 -15.69 6.47
C HIS A 346 19.68 -14.51 5.61
N VAL A 347 18.56 -14.70 4.89
CA VAL A 347 17.89 -13.62 4.16
C VAL A 347 16.62 -13.20 4.90
N TYR A 348 16.43 -11.89 5.02
CA TYR A 348 15.25 -11.27 5.63
C TYR A 348 14.63 -10.28 4.65
N THR A 349 13.30 -10.18 4.62
CA THR A 349 12.55 -9.07 4.00
C THR A 349 11.80 -8.31 5.08
N VAL A 350 11.78 -6.99 4.99
CA VAL A 350 11.17 -6.11 6.00
C VAL A 350 10.55 -4.86 5.34
N ASP A 351 9.39 -4.47 5.85
CA ASP A 351 8.67 -3.25 5.54
C ASP A 351 8.42 -2.44 6.83
N GLU A 352 7.74 -1.30 6.75
CA GLU A 352 7.46 -0.43 7.92
C GLU A 352 6.71 -1.14 9.08
N LYS A 353 5.97 -2.20 8.78
CA LYS A 353 5.02 -2.86 9.70
C LYS A 353 5.47 -4.29 10.00
N SER A 354 5.77 -5.06 8.95
CA SER A 354 5.98 -6.50 8.97
C SER A 354 7.40 -6.90 8.56
N TRP A 355 7.74 -8.16 8.79
CA TRP A 355 9.00 -8.75 8.37
C TRP A 355 8.83 -10.26 8.21
N TYR A 356 9.63 -10.86 7.33
CA TYR A 356 9.59 -12.29 7.03
C TYR A 356 11.00 -12.84 6.92
N TYR A 357 11.19 -14.04 7.45
CA TYR A 357 12.37 -14.86 7.19
C TYR A 357 12.25 -15.48 5.80
N GLN A 358 13.31 -15.44 4.97
CA GLN A 358 13.27 -15.83 3.55
C GLN A 358 14.19 -17.01 3.19
N GLY A 359 14.81 -17.65 4.19
CA GLY A 359 15.65 -18.83 4.00
C GLY A 359 17.11 -18.65 4.37
N PHE A 360 17.87 -19.74 4.27
CA PHE A 360 19.29 -19.83 4.58
C PHE A 360 20.06 -20.27 3.34
N PHE A 361 21.12 -19.54 2.96
CA PHE A 361 21.78 -19.73 1.66
C PHE A 361 23.31 -19.58 1.78
N GLU A 362 24.05 -20.07 0.78
CA GLU A 362 25.40 -19.57 0.50
C GLU A 362 25.39 -18.05 0.30
N LYS A 363 26.40 -17.35 0.82
CA LYS A 363 26.40 -15.87 0.91
C LYS A 363 26.25 -15.15 -0.43
N GLU A 364 26.82 -15.66 -1.52
CA GLU A 364 26.59 -15.10 -2.87
C GLU A 364 25.13 -15.26 -3.31
N LEU A 365 24.52 -16.41 -3.03
CA LEU A 365 23.10 -16.67 -3.33
C LEU A 365 22.17 -15.87 -2.42
N ALA A 366 22.54 -15.68 -1.14
CA ALA A 366 21.83 -14.82 -0.21
C ALA A 366 21.79 -13.37 -0.69
N LEU A 367 22.93 -12.84 -1.18
CA LEU A 367 23.04 -11.49 -1.73
C LEU A 367 22.24 -11.33 -3.02
N ALA A 368 22.32 -12.31 -3.93
CA ALA A 368 21.49 -12.32 -5.14
C ALA A 368 19.98 -12.38 -4.79
N LYS A 369 19.58 -13.18 -3.81
CA LYS A 369 18.18 -13.31 -3.38
C LYS A 369 17.68 -12.07 -2.64
N ALA A 370 18.51 -11.41 -1.85
CA ALA A 370 18.18 -10.12 -1.26
C ALA A 370 18.06 -9.00 -2.31
N GLN A 371 18.85 -9.03 -3.39
CA GLN A 371 18.67 -8.11 -4.52
C GLN A 371 17.37 -8.39 -5.29
N GLU A 372 17.03 -9.66 -5.53
CA GLU A 372 15.77 -10.08 -6.16
C GLU A 372 14.52 -9.72 -5.33
N LEU A 373 14.61 -9.81 -4.00
CA LEU A 373 13.51 -9.54 -3.07
C LEU A 373 13.43 -8.08 -2.59
N THR A 374 14.34 -7.20 -3.02
CA THR A 374 14.28 -5.77 -2.67
C THR A 374 13.45 -5.01 -3.69
N ALA A 375 12.40 -4.35 -3.20
CA ALA A 375 11.59 -3.38 -3.91
C ALA A 375 11.70 -2.00 -3.23
N ASP A 376 10.94 -1.01 -3.70
CA ASP A 376 10.94 0.33 -3.11
C ASP A 376 10.42 0.31 -1.65
N ASP A 377 9.26 -0.34 -1.42
CA ASP A 377 8.61 -0.45 -0.10
C ASP A 377 9.15 -1.58 0.78
N VAL A 378 9.72 -2.63 0.18
CA VAL A 378 10.19 -3.85 0.88
C VAL A 378 11.70 -3.97 0.73
N LYS A 379 12.43 -3.80 1.84
CA LYS A 379 13.88 -3.95 1.84
C LYS A 379 14.24 -5.38 2.21
N ALA A 380 15.05 -6.04 1.38
CA ALA A 380 15.61 -7.34 1.70
C ALA A 380 17.12 -7.23 1.96
N PHE A 381 17.59 -7.96 2.96
CA PHE A 381 19.00 -7.91 3.37
C PHE A 381 19.49 -9.26 3.89
N VAL A 382 20.82 -9.34 4.03
CA VAL A 382 21.56 -10.55 4.35
C VAL A 382 22.26 -10.38 5.70
N SER A 383 22.23 -11.40 6.54
CA SER A 383 22.96 -11.42 7.81
C SER A 383 23.71 -12.75 8.00
N ASP A 384 25.00 -12.66 8.33
CA ASP A 384 25.86 -13.81 8.67
C ASP A 384 25.48 -14.49 10.00
N ARG A 385 24.51 -13.91 10.73
CA ARG A 385 23.92 -14.46 11.96
C ARG A 385 22.41 -14.34 11.95
N GLN A 386 21.73 -15.20 12.69
CA GLN A 386 20.32 -15.01 12.99
C GLN A 386 20.11 -13.68 13.74
N LEU A 387 19.07 -12.95 13.33
CA LEU A 387 18.58 -11.73 13.97
C LEU A 387 17.26 -11.95 14.72
N THR A 388 17.02 -11.15 15.76
CA THR A 388 15.70 -11.00 16.39
C THR A 388 14.81 -10.02 15.60
N LYS A 389 13.52 -9.97 15.94
CA LYS A 389 12.55 -9.03 15.34
C LYS A 389 12.97 -7.56 15.53
N GLU A 390 13.56 -7.26 16.68
CA GLU A 390 14.05 -5.94 17.06
C GLU A 390 15.31 -5.57 16.26
N GLU A 391 16.22 -6.52 16.05
CA GLU A 391 17.43 -6.32 15.24
C GLU A 391 17.12 -6.19 13.74
N VAL A 392 16.17 -6.97 13.21
CA VAL A 392 15.68 -6.82 11.82
C VAL A 392 15.13 -5.41 11.58
N ARG A 393 14.43 -4.84 12.56
CA ARG A 393 13.94 -3.46 12.51
C ARG A 393 15.05 -2.42 12.64
N GLN A 394 16.10 -2.68 13.42
CA GLN A 394 17.26 -1.78 13.50
C GLN A 394 18.05 -1.73 12.20
N GLU A 395 18.30 -2.88 11.56
CA GLU A 395 18.95 -2.90 10.24
C GLU A 395 18.05 -2.29 9.14
N TYR A 396 16.73 -2.45 9.20
CA TYR A 396 15.81 -1.70 8.33
C TYR A 396 15.98 -0.18 8.47
N THR A 397 15.92 0.35 9.69
CA THR A 397 16.13 1.80 9.95
C THR A 397 17.49 2.26 9.43
N ARG A 398 18.56 1.47 9.66
CA ARG A 398 19.91 1.76 9.18
C ARG A 398 20.01 1.78 7.64
N ILE A 399 19.37 0.84 6.95
CA ILE A 399 19.33 0.79 5.48
C ILE A 399 18.59 2.02 4.94
N VAL A 400 17.43 2.34 5.50
CA VAL A 400 16.61 3.51 5.13
C VAL A 400 17.36 4.82 5.39
N ASP A 401 18.06 4.95 6.51
CA ASP A 401 18.86 6.14 6.83
C ASP A 401 20.11 6.24 5.95
N GLN A 402 20.77 5.13 5.59
CA GLN A 402 21.83 5.13 4.58
C GLN A 402 21.30 5.48 3.18
N GLU A 403 20.07 5.12 2.81
CA GLU A 403 19.45 5.59 1.58
C GLU A 403 19.16 7.10 1.61
N LYS A 404 18.78 7.66 2.77
CA LYS A 404 18.65 9.12 2.97
C LYS A 404 20.01 9.82 2.89
N GLU A 405 21.04 9.32 3.56
CA GLU A 405 22.41 9.85 3.50
C GLU A 405 22.99 9.76 2.07
N ARG A 406 22.70 8.70 1.32
CA ARG A 406 23.07 8.59 -0.10
C ARG A 406 22.30 9.57 -0.99
N LYS A 407 21.00 9.78 -0.75
CA LYS A 407 20.23 10.82 -1.45
C LYS A 407 20.76 12.22 -1.11
N HIS A 408 21.15 12.46 0.14
CA HIS A 408 21.73 13.72 0.59
C HIS A 408 23.11 13.98 -0.01
N THR A 409 24.03 13.00 0.04
CA THR A 409 25.38 13.10 -0.54
C THR A 409 25.37 13.10 -2.07
N MET A 410 24.39 12.48 -2.73
CA MET A 410 24.16 12.66 -4.17
C MET A 410 23.63 14.06 -4.50
N SER A 411 22.86 14.68 -3.58
CA SER A 411 22.55 16.12 -3.66
C SER A 411 23.83 16.95 -3.50
N GLU A 412 24.66 16.71 -2.47
CA GLU A 412 25.93 17.44 -2.26
C GLU A 412 26.91 17.31 -3.44
N VAL A 413 27.00 16.14 -4.09
CA VAL A 413 27.84 15.93 -5.28
C VAL A 413 27.28 16.63 -6.53
N HIS A 414 25.97 16.91 -6.58
CA HIS A 414 25.37 17.78 -7.60
C HIS A 414 25.42 19.28 -7.22
N GLU A 415 25.40 19.61 -5.93
CA GLU A 415 25.46 20.98 -5.38
C GLU A 415 26.90 21.54 -5.36
N ALA A 416 27.91 20.68 -5.25
CA ALA A 416 29.34 21.07 -5.33
C ALA A 416 29.76 21.69 -6.69
N GLY A 417 28.86 21.71 -7.69
CA GLY A 417 29.01 22.42 -8.96
C GLY A 417 28.05 23.59 -9.17
N ALA A 418 27.23 23.97 -8.17
CA ALA A 418 26.18 24.96 -8.29
C ALA A 418 26.32 26.07 -7.22
N GLU A 419 26.95 27.19 -7.59
CA GLU A 419 26.92 28.39 -6.75
C GLU A 419 25.48 28.91 -6.62
N TYR A 420 24.94 28.89 -5.40
CA TYR A 420 23.62 29.42 -5.08
C TYR A 420 23.60 30.96 -5.22
N GLU A 421 23.28 31.46 -6.42
CA GLU A 421 22.79 32.84 -6.56
C GLU A 421 21.46 32.98 -5.79
N VAL A 422 21.52 33.65 -4.64
CA VAL A 422 20.32 34.06 -3.91
C VAL A 422 19.58 35.11 -4.73
N GLU A 423 18.49 34.71 -5.39
CA GLU A 423 17.62 35.64 -6.13
C GLU A 423 17.22 36.82 -5.24
N LYS A 424 17.52 38.04 -5.72
CA LYS A 424 17.26 39.27 -4.98
C LYS A 424 15.73 39.46 -4.90
N PRO A 425 15.13 39.51 -3.69
CA PRO A 425 13.68 39.35 -3.52
C PRO A 425 12.88 40.44 -4.24
N ASP A 426 11.78 40.05 -4.91
CA ASP A 426 10.99 40.98 -5.73
C ASP A 426 10.51 42.20 -4.91
N ASN A 427 11.04 43.36 -5.29
CA ASN A 427 10.72 44.65 -4.70
C ASN A 427 9.70 45.44 -5.54
N SER A 428 8.95 44.77 -6.41
CA SER A 428 7.76 45.33 -7.05
C SER A 428 6.78 45.87 -5.99
N ARG A 429 6.03 46.90 -6.39
CA ARG A 429 5.02 47.50 -5.51
C ARG A 429 3.90 46.52 -5.14
N LEU A 430 3.67 45.51 -5.98
CA LEU A 430 2.71 44.45 -5.72
C LEU A 430 3.25 43.46 -4.69
N ALA A 431 4.46 42.93 -4.86
CA ALA A 431 5.07 42.04 -3.86
C ALA A 431 5.25 42.72 -2.50
N GLN A 432 5.62 44.00 -2.46
CA GLN A 432 5.63 44.79 -1.22
C GLN A 432 4.23 44.97 -0.62
N ALA A 433 3.18 45.08 -1.43
CA ALA A 433 1.81 45.19 -0.96
C ALA A 433 1.24 43.85 -0.45
N ARG A 434 1.52 42.73 -1.15
CA ARG A 434 1.19 41.35 -0.75
C ARG A 434 1.90 40.97 0.56
N ARG A 435 3.23 41.17 0.67
CA ARG A 435 3.98 40.93 1.93
C ARG A 435 3.48 41.76 3.12
N LYS A 436 3.06 43.03 2.89
CA LYS A 436 2.42 43.83 3.97
C LYS A 436 1.04 43.29 4.36
N LEU A 437 0.25 42.81 3.40
CA LEU A 437 -1.08 42.22 3.65
C LEU A 437 -0.97 40.94 4.48
N GLU A 438 -0.06 40.05 4.11
CA GLU A 438 0.25 38.80 4.79
C GLU A 438 0.63 39.01 6.26
N ARG A 439 1.60 39.90 6.52
CA ARG A 439 1.96 40.33 7.89
C ARG A 439 0.77 40.92 8.67
N LEU A 440 -0.12 41.69 8.02
CA LEU A 440 -1.32 42.22 8.68
C LEU A 440 -2.34 41.13 9.02
N LYS A 441 -2.43 40.04 8.24
CA LYS A 441 -3.28 38.89 8.56
C LYS A 441 -2.75 38.12 9.77
N GLY A 442 -1.45 37.86 9.83
CA GLY A 442 -0.81 37.30 11.03
C GLY A 442 -1.05 38.15 12.30
N GLU A 443 -0.85 39.47 12.20
CA GLU A 443 -1.13 40.41 13.32
C GLU A 443 -2.61 40.43 13.75
N ALA A 444 -3.56 40.10 12.86
CA ALA A 444 -4.97 39.97 13.20
C ALA A 444 -5.28 38.60 13.86
N ASP A 445 -4.73 37.51 13.34
CA ASP A 445 -4.90 36.18 13.94
C ASP A 445 -4.30 36.11 15.36
N GLU A 446 -3.16 36.75 15.60
CA GLU A 446 -2.60 36.95 16.96
C GLU A 446 -3.57 37.71 17.87
N ALA A 447 -4.16 38.81 17.40
CA ALA A 447 -5.13 39.60 18.18
C ALA A 447 -6.43 38.82 18.46
N ILE A 448 -6.89 38.01 17.51
CA ILE A 448 -8.08 37.14 17.65
C ILE A 448 -7.81 36.03 18.67
N ASN A 449 -6.64 35.40 18.62
CA ASN A 449 -6.21 34.40 19.59
C ASN A 449 -6.05 35.01 21.00
N ALA A 450 -5.56 36.26 21.09
CA ALA A 450 -5.54 37.01 22.36
C ALA A 450 -6.95 37.27 22.90
N ALA A 451 -7.95 37.55 22.04
CA ALA A 451 -9.33 37.76 22.46
C ALA A 451 -9.95 36.48 23.03
N TYR A 452 -9.83 35.34 22.32
CA TYR A 452 -10.40 34.07 22.78
C TYR A 452 -9.68 33.50 24.01
N SER A 453 -8.35 33.60 24.08
CA SER A 453 -7.60 33.14 25.27
C SER A 453 -7.92 33.99 26.51
N HIS A 454 -8.13 35.30 26.35
CA HIS A 454 -8.59 36.16 27.45
C HIS A 454 -10.02 35.78 27.90
N GLN A 455 -10.94 35.49 26.98
CA GLN A 455 -12.29 34.98 27.32
C GLN A 455 -12.26 33.62 28.04
N ALA A 456 -11.37 32.71 27.63
CA ALA A 456 -11.26 31.36 28.19
C ALA A 456 -10.96 31.36 29.71
N LEU A 457 -10.33 32.42 30.24
CA LEU A 457 -10.07 32.60 31.69
C LEU A 457 -11.34 32.60 32.56
N THR A 458 -12.53 32.70 31.96
CA THR A 458 -13.83 32.62 32.66
C THR A 458 -14.32 31.18 32.92
N ASN A 459 -13.64 30.16 32.39
CA ASN A 459 -14.05 28.74 32.45
C ASN A 459 -15.52 28.50 32.04
N GLY A 460 -16.05 29.32 31.12
CA GLY A 460 -17.42 29.22 30.62
C GLY A 460 -18.52 29.69 31.58
N GLN A 461 -18.19 30.31 32.72
CA GLN A 461 -19.20 30.90 33.62
C GLN A 461 -19.40 32.40 33.38
N PRO A 462 -20.66 32.90 33.34
CA PRO A 462 -20.93 34.34 33.29
C PRO A 462 -20.34 35.04 34.53
N MET A 463 -19.39 35.96 34.32
CA MET A 463 -18.61 36.59 35.39
C MET A 463 -19.38 37.70 36.14
N ASN A 464 -20.44 37.30 36.84
CA ASN A 464 -21.40 38.19 37.50
C ASN A 464 -20.80 38.86 38.76
N ASP A 465 -20.59 40.18 38.72
CA ASP A 465 -20.33 41.14 39.81
C ASP A 465 -19.42 40.71 40.98
N LYS A 466 -18.44 39.86 40.72
CA LYS A 466 -17.33 39.56 41.64
C LYS A 466 -16.19 40.58 41.49
N ARG A 467 -15.53 40.87 42.62
CA ARG A 467 -14.46 41.87 42.78
C ARG A 467 -13.28 41.62 41.81
N GLY A 468 -13.33 42.24 40.64
CA GLY A 468 -12.36 42.07 39.55
C GLY A 468 -12.98 42.18 38.13
N SER A 469 -14.28 41.91 37.99
CA SER A 469 -15.00 41.89 36.70
C SER A 469 -14.76 43.13 35.83
N ALA A 470 -14.83 44.33 36.40
CA ALA A 470 -14.63 45.59 35.66
C ALA A 470 -13.21 45.76 35.07
N SER A 471 -12.19 45.14 35.68
CA SER A 471 -10.83 45.16 35.12
C SER A 471 -10.69 44.16 33.97
N PHE A 472 -11.31 42.99 34.11
CA PHE A 472 -11.38 41.98 33.07
C PHE A 472 -12.13 42.51 31.83
N MET A 473 -13.32 43.08 32.01
CA MET A 473 -14.12 43.61 30.90
C MET A 473 -13.42 44.75 30.14
N ARG A 474 -12.69 45.64 30.83
CA ARG A 474 -11.86 46.67 30.17
C ARG A 474 -10.70 46.07 29.37
N LYS A 475 -10.08 44.99 29.87
CA LYS A 475 -8.98 44.32 29.15
C LYS A 475 -9.51 43.55 27.94
N GLN A 476 -10.66 42.89 28.08
CA GLN A 476 -11.41 42.29 26.98
C GLN A 476 -11.70 43.32 25.88
N GLU A 477 -12.32 44.45 26.24
CA GLU A 477 -12.67 45.53 25.29
C GLU A 477 -11.43 46.13 24.60
N GLN A 478 -10.29 46.24 25.30
CA GLN A 478 -9.02 46.65 24.69
C GLN A 478 -8.54 45.67 23.61
N ILE A 479 -8.63 44.36 23.87
CA ILE A 479 -8.18 43.31 22.93
C ILE A 479 -9.15 43.20 21.74
N GLU A 480 -10.47 43.24 21.99
CA GLU A 480 -11.48 43.30 20.93
C GLU A 480 -11.26 44.51 20.01
N GLY A 481 -10.94 45.69 20.58
CA GLY A 481 -10.60 46.88 19.81
C GLY A 481 -9.36 46.73 18.90
N GLN A 482 -8.36 45.96 19.33
CA GLN A 482 -7.18 45.65 18.52
C GLN A 482 -7.53 44.74 17.32
N VAL A 483 -8.40 43.75 17.51
CA VAL A 483 -8.93 42.91 16.42
C VAL A 483 -9.62 43.77 15.35
N PHE A 484 -10.54 44.65 15.75
CA PHE A 484 -11.26 45.49 14.79
C PHE A 484 -10.34 46.50 14.07
N SER A 485 -9.33 47.04 14.74
CA SER A 485 -8.31 47.89 14.09
C SER A 485 -7.54 47.12 13.02
N LYS A 486 -7.13 45.88 13.30
CA LYS A 486 -6.35 45.07 12.34
C LYS A 486 -7.17 44.61 11.15
N LEU A 487 -8.45 44.31 11.34
CA LEU A 487 -9.36 43.97 10.23
C LEU A 487 -9.54 45.14 9.25
N ASP A 488 -9.60 46.39 9.72
CA ASP A 488 -9.65 47.55 8.81
C ASP A 488 -8.28 47.84 8.15
N GLU A 489 -7.17 47.66 8.86
CA GLU A 489 -5.82 47.72 8.25
C GLU A 489 -5.63 46.68 7.12
N ILE A 490 -6.12 45.44 7.32
CA ILE A 490 -6.17 44.40 6.29
C ILE A 490 -6.99 44.88 5.10
N ARG A 491 -8.24 45.29 5.34
CA ARG A 491 -9.18 45.73 4.29
C ARG A 491 -8.61 46.86 3.43
N GLN A 492 -8.03 47.90 4.04
CA GLN A 492 -7.37 48.99 3.32
C GLN A 492 -6.16 48.54 2.49
N GLN A 493 -5.50 47.45 2.92
CA GLN A 493 -4.37 46.86 2.22
C GLN A 493 -4.81 45.89 1.10
N GLU A 494 -5.94 45.20 1.23
CA GLU A 494 -6.58 44.40 0.17
C GLU A 494 -7.08 45.31 -0.96
N GLU A 495 -7.82 46.37 -0.62
CA GLU A 495 -8.18 47.46 -1.55
C GLU A 495 -6.94 48.11 -2.21
N ARG A 496 -5.71 47.88 -1.72
CA ARG A 496 -4.47 48.34 -2.34
C ARG A 496 -3.79 47.28 -3.20
N VAL A 497 -3.86 46.00 -2.83
CA VAL A 497 -3.33 44.86 -3.59
C VAL A 497 -4.13 44.68 -4.89
N GLU A 498 -5.45 44.61 -4.79
CA GLU A 498 -6.38 44.50 -5.94
C GLU A 498 -6.14 45.61 -6.97
N ARG A 499 -6.02 46.87 -6.52
CA ARG A 499 -5.72 48.01 -7.41
C ARG A 499 -4.36 47.90 -8.10
N LEU A 500 -3.37 47.20 -7.52
CA LEU A 500 -2.07 46.99 -8.14
C LEU A 500 -2.10 45.80 -9.11
N GLU A 501 -2.83 44.74 -8.78
CA GLU A 501 -3.06 43.57 -9.66
C GLU A 501 -3.84 43.99 -10.91
N HIS A 502 -4.90 44.78 -10.78
CA HIS A 502 -5.61 45.37 -11.92
C HIS A 502 -4.69 46.23 -12.80
N GLN A 503 -3.75 46.99 -12.22
CA GLN A 503 -2.77 47.77 -12.98
C GLN A 503 -1.72 46.91 -13.69
N GLN A 504 -1.43 45.71 -13.17
CA GLN A 504 -0.54 44.74 -13.82
C GLN A 504 -1.27 43.99 -14.94
N HIS A 505 -2.48 43.49 -14.69
CA HIS A 505 -3.34 42.84 -15.68
C HIS A 505 -3.61 43.75 -16.90
N LEU A 506 -3.89 45.04 -16.68
CA LEU A 506 -3.99 46.03 -17.78
C LEU A 506 -2.70 46.11 -18.60
N LYS A 507 -1.53 46.12 -17.96
CA LYS A 507 -0.23 46.18 -18.64
C LYS A 507 0.05 44.90 -19.45
N GLU A 508 -0.28 43.73 -18.90
CA GLU A 508 -0.16 42.43 -19.56
C GLU A 508 -1.09 42.30 -20.77
N MET A 509 -2.30 42.87 -20.67
CA MET A 509 -3.21 43.05 -21.82
C MET A 509 -2.77 44.16 -22.81
N GLY A 510 -1.56 44.73 -22.68
CA GLY A 510 -1.09 45.78 -23.58
C GLY A 510 -1.95 47.05 -23.56
N LEU A 511 -2.68 47.29 -22.47
CA LEU A 511 -3.51 48.47 -22.25
C LEU A 511 -2.79 49.49 -21.36
N ASN A 512 -3.17 50.75 -21.53
CA ASN A 512 -2.71 51.83 -20.67
C ASN A 512 -3.23 51.63 -19.23
N ARG A 513 -2.62 52.36 -18.28
CA ARG A 513 -2.91 52.26 -16.83
C ARG A 513 -4.37 52.59 -16.41
N GLN A 514 -5.22 53.03 -17.34
CA GLN A 514 -6.64 53.33 -17.14
C GLN A 514 -7.57 52.43 -17.97
N GLY A 515 -7.04 51.45 -18.72
CA GLY A 515 -7.82 50.55 -19.58
C GLY A 515 -8.45 51.19 -20.82
N SER A 516 -8.29 52.50 -21.01
CA SER A 516 -9.01 53.31 -22.02
C SER A 516 -8.41 53.27 -23.44
N GLY A 517 -7.38 52.44 -23.66
CA GLY A 517 -6.62 52.36 -24.90
C GLY A 517 -5.32 51.60 -24.72
N LEU A 518 -4.59 51.37 -25.81
CA LEU A 518 -3.35 50.61 -25.83
C LEU A 518 -2.22 51.32 -25.06
N ASP A 519 -1.28 50.56 -24.51
CA ASP A 519 -0.03 51.11 -24.00
C ASP A 519 0.95 51.37 -25.15
N MET A 520 1.36 52.63 -25.34
CA MET A 520 2.35 52.97 -26.36
C MET A 520 3.76 52.67 -25.81
N SER A 521 4.29 51.50 -26.18
CA SER A 521 5.61 50.97 -25.82
C SER A 521 6.09 49.97 -26.88
N VAL A 522 7.42 49.79 -27.01
CA VAL A 522 8.02 48.90 -28.04
C VAL A 522 7.54 47.46 -27.89
N GLN A 523 7.35 46.99 -26.65
CA GLN A 523 6.83 45.65 -26.35
C GLN A 523 5.41 45.40 -26.89
N ASN A 524 4.63 46.46 -27.16
CA ASN A 524 3.23 46.38 -27.58
C ASN A 524 3.02 46.62 -29.09
N ILE A 525 4.10 46.80 -29.87
CA ILE A 525 4.05 46.98 -31.35
C ILE A 525 3.12 45.97 -32.05
N PRO A 526 3.15 44.66 -31.75
CA PRO A 526 2.29 43.69 -32.44
C PRO A 526 0.80 43.98 -32.27
N ARG A 527 0.37 44.37 -31.07
CA ARG A 527 -1.04 44.65 -30.74
C ARG A 527 -1.51 46.00 -31.30
N ILE A 528 -0.61 46.98 -31.38
CA ILE A 528 -0.88 48.27 -32.04
C ILE A 528 -1.06 48.07 -33.56
N ARG A 529 -0.23 47.23 -34.19
CA ARG A 529 -0.42 46.81 -35.59
C ARG A 529 -1.74 46.07 -35.77
N GLU A 530 -2.05 45.10 -34.91
CA GLU A 530 -3.28 44.30 -34.96
C GLU A 530 -4.55 45.17 -34.93
N GLU A 531 -4.64 46.15 -34.02
CA GLU A 531 -5.78 47.07 -33.95
C GLU A 531 -5.88 48.00 -35.16
N LEU A 532 -4.75 48.40 -35.77
CA LEU A 532 -4.77 49.17 -37.02
C LEU A 532 -5.21 48.31 -38.23
N GLU A 533 -4.89 47.01 -38.25
CA GLU A 533 -5.40 46.08 -39.27
C GLU A 533 -6.89 45.73 -39.06
N LYS A 534 -7.38 45.65 -37.81
CA LYS A 534 -8.82 45.59 -37.52
C LYS A 534 -9.52 46.87 -37.95
N ALA A 535 -8.93 48.03 -37.71
CA ALA A 535 -9.49 49.32 -38.14
C ALA A 535 -9.64 49.43 -39.67
N LYS A 536 -8.69 48.89 -40.45
CA LYS A 536 -8.81 48.76 -41.92
C LYS A 536 -9.95 47.85 -42.35
N ARG A 537 -10.27 46.81 -41.57
CA ARG A 537 -11.42 45.90 -41.76
C ARG A 537 -12.75 46.46 -41.24
N GLY A 538 -12.73 47.56 -40.48
CA GLY A 538 -13.91 48.12 -39.80
C GLY A 538 -14.25 47.46 -38.46
N GLU A 539 -13.34 46.63 -37.93
CA GLU A 539 -13.55 45.77 -36.75
C GLU A 539 -13.04 46.38 -35.42
N SER A 540 -12.34 47.52 -35.45
CA SER A 540 -11.77 48.13 -34.23
C SER A 540 -12.75 49.09 -33.55
N PHE A 541 -12.82 48.99 -32.22
CA PHE A 541 -13.70 49.79 -31.35
C PHE A 541 -13.16 51.20 -31.06
N PHE A 542 -11.95 51.55 -31.53
CA PHE A 542 -11.33 52.85 -31.27
C PHE A 542 -11.79 53.92 -32.28
N THR A 543 -11.96 55.16 -31.81
CA THR A 543 -12.37 56.28 -32.68
C THR A 543 -11.29 56.61 -33.71
N LYS A 544 -11.69 57.16 -34.88
CA LYS A 544 -10.76 57.54 -35.96
C LYS A 544 -9.63 58.48 -35.51
N ALA A 545 -9.90 59.35 -34.53
CA ALA A 545 -8.88 60.24 -33.95
C ALA A 545 -7.87 59.48 -33.05
N THR A 546 -8.31 58.48 -32.30
CA THR A 546 -7.44 57.59 -31.52
C THR A 546 -6.60 56.70 -32.42
N LEU A 547 -7.21 56.12 -33.46
CA LEU A 547 -6.52 55.30 -34.46
C LEU A 547 -5.42 56.08 -35.20
N LYS A 548 -5.67 57.35 -35.57
CA LYS A 548 -4.63 58.21 -36.17
C LYS A 548 -3.45 58.43 -35.22
N ARG A 549 -3.69 58.64 -33.92
CA ARG A 549 -2.63 58.74 -32.91
C ARG A 549 -1.86 57.44 -32.74
N TYR A 550 -2.54 56.29 -32.77
CA TYR A 550 -1.87 54.99 -32.74
C TYR A 550 -0.98 54.78 -33.97
N GLN A 551 -1.40 55.23 -35.16
CA GLN A 551 -0.58 55.18 -36.37
C GLN A 551 0.65 56.08 -36.28
N GLU A 552 0.49 57.34 -35.83
CA GLU A 552 1.58 58.31 -35.65
C GLU A 552 2.61 57.85 -34.61
N GLU A 553 2.16 57.35 -33.45
CA GLU A 553 3.04 56.79 -32.42
C GLU A 553 3.59 55.41 -32.80
N LEU A 554 2.90 54.60 -33.61
CA LEU A 554 3.46 53.34 -34.11
C LEU A 554 4.70 53.60 -34.95
N THR A 555 4.64 54.51 -35.94
CA THR A 555 5.80 54.86 -36.78
C THR A 555 6.99 55.36 -35.94
N ARG A 556 6.72 56.12 -34.87
CA ARG A 556 7.73 56.59 -33.92
C ARG A 556 8.34 55.46 -33.08
N VAL A 557 7.51 54.56 -32.57
CA VAL A 557 7.92 53.43 -31.70
C VAL A 557 8.65 52.34 -32.53
N GLU A 558 8.24 52.14 -33.79
CA GLU A 558 8.96 51.32 -34.76
C GLU A 558 10.33 51.89 -35.11
N ALA A 559 10.44 53.20 -35.37
CA ALA A 559 11.74 53.84 -35.63
C ALA A 559 12.72 53.70 -34.44
N ILE A 560 12.23 53.80 -33.20
CA ILE A 560 13.03 53.54 -31.99
C ILE A 560 13.46 52.06 -31.93
N SER A 561 12.56 51.13 -32.29
CA SER A 561 12.88 49.69 -32.34
C SER A 561 13.90 49.36 -33.44
N GLU A 562 13.84 50.04 -34.59
CA GLU A 562 14.77 49.86 -35.70
C GLU A 562 16.15 50.46 -35.41
N GLN A 563 16.21 51.59 -34.68
CA GLN A 563 17.46 52.16 -34.17
C GLN A 563 18.13 51.17 -33.20
N MET A 564 17.40 50.69 -32.19
CA MET A 564 17.90 49.66 -31.24
C MET A 564 18.34 48.37 -31.94
N GLY A 565 17.71 47.99 -33.05
CA GLY A 565 18.10 46.82 -33.86
C GLY A 565 19.35 47.01 -34.71
N LYS A 566 19.88 48.23 -34.81
CA LYS A 566 21.12 48.57 -35.54
C LYS A 566 22.28 48.97 -34.61
N THR A 567 21.98 49.46 -33.41
CA THR A 567 22.98 49.82 -32.40
C THR A 567 23.58 48.58 -31.74
N SER A 568 24.86 48.30 -31.98
CA SER A 568 25.60 47.30 -31.19
C SER A 568 26.05 47.93 -29.87
N ILE A 569 25.55 47.43 -28.74
CA ILE A 569 25.95 47.88 -27.40
C ILE A 569 27.42 47.48 -27.16
N GLN A 570 28.24 48.41 -26.66
CA GLN A 570 29.64 48.11 -26.35
C GLN A 570 29.79 47.29 -25.07
N PRO A 571 30.85 46.46 -24.91
CA PRO A 571 31.02 45.57 -23.75
C PRO A 571 30.96 46.29 -22.38
N ALA A 572 31.59 47.46 -22.24
CA ALA A 572 31.53 48.23 -21.00
C ALA A 572 30.11 48.78 -20.70
N THR A 573 29.42 49.25 -21.74
CA THR A 573 28.02 49.70 -21.64
C THR A 573 27.10 48.54 -21.23
N GLN A 574 27.36 47.34 -21.75
CA GLN A 574 26.63 46.12 -21.40
C GLN A 574 26.93 45.67 -19.95
N ALA A 575 28.19 45.74 -19.50
CA ALA A 575 28.56 45.43 -18.12
C ALA A 575 27.79 46.31 -17.09
N LEU A 576 27.60 47.60 -17.37
CA LEU A 576 26.79 48.49 -16.53
C LEU A 576 25.29 48.13 -16.50
N ILE A 577 24.77 47.46 -17.54
CA ILE A 577 23.41 46.90 -17.59
C ILE A 577 23.34 45.60 -16.78
N ASP A 578 24.33 44.72 -16.93
CA ASP A 578 24.33 43.37 -16.34
C ASP A 578 24.63 43.39 -14.82
N GLU A 579 25.51 44.29 -14.36
CA GLU A 579 25.63 44.65 -12.94
C GLU A 579 24.33 45.28 -12.38
N GLY A 580 23.40 45.65 -13.27
CA GLY A 580 22.12 46.23 -12.94
C GLY A 580 22.25 47.60 -12.30
N LEU A 581 23.24 48.43 -12.69
CA LEU A 581 23.41 49.79 -12.18
C LEU A 581 22.44 50.79 -12.83
N VAL A 582 21.88 50.43 -14.00
CA VAL A 582 20.87 51.19 -14.72
C VAL A 582 19.63 50.33 -15.04
N ASN A 583 18.48 50.96 -15.29
CA ASN A 583 17.22 50.28 -15.61
C ASN A 583 16.64 50.82 -16.92
N GLN A 584 16.47 49.96 -17.94
CA GLN A 584 15.93 50.36 -19.24
C GLN A 584 14.48 50.85 -19.15
N TRP A 585 14.15 51.94 -19.86
CA TRP A 585 12.80 52.49 -19.91
C TRP A 585 11.97 51.87 -21.03
N GLN A 586 10.99 51.03 -20.67
CA GLN A 586 10.14 50.28 -21.61
C GLN A 586 9.34 51.12 -22.64
N LYS A 587 9.28 52.46 -22.50
CA LYS A 587 8.65 53.35 -23.49
C LYS A 587 9.65 54.03 -24.44
N GLN A 588 10.93 54.09 -24.08
CA GLN A 588 12.03 54.55 -24.93
C GLN A 588 13.24 53.66 -24.60
N PRO A 589 13.40 52.48 -25.22
CA PRO A 589 14.41 51.49 -24.81
C PRO A 589 15.87 51.93 -24.97
N ASN A 590 16.13 53.05 -25.67
CA ASN A 590 17.42 53.73 -25.70
C ASN A 590 17.68 54.60 -24.44
N THR A 591 16.72 54.73 -23.52
CA THR A 591 16.82 55.56 -22.30
C THR A 591 16.88 54.66 -21.06
N TYR A 592 17.84 54.91 -20.18
CA TYR A 592 18.13 54.07 -19.00
C TYR A 592 18.20 54.93 -17.73
N PHE A 593 17.44 54.57 -16.69
CA PHE A 593 17.41 55.30 -15.41
C PHE A 593 18.45 54.76 -14.42
N VAL A 594 19.26 55.65 -13.86
CA VAL A 594 20.32 55.29 -12.89
C VAL A 594 19.69 54.80 -11.58
N LYS A 595 20.08 53.61 -11.14
CA LYS A 595 19.52 52.95 -9.95
C LYS A 595 19.89 53.74 -8.68
N GLY A 596 18.89 53.97 -7.83
CA GLY A 596 19.04 54.77 -6.61
C GLY A 596 18.96 56.30 -6.81
N LEU A 597 18.96 56.82 -8.04
CA LEU A 597 18.80 58.26 -8.30
C LEU A 597 17.37 58.60 -8.78
N ARG A 598 16.84 59.78 -8.40
CA ARG A 598 15.41 60.09 -8.57
C ARG A 598 15.12 60.80 -9.90
N ARG A 599 14.84 60.01 -10.95
CA ARG A 599 14.56 60.44 -12.33
C ARG A 599 15.80 60.94 -13.10
N VAL A 600 17.00 60.47 -12.72
CA VAL A 600 18.23 60.73 -13.49
C VAL A 600 18.38 59.66 -14.56
N ALA A 601 18.61 60.05 -15.82
CA ALA A 601 18.65 59.13 -16.95
C ALA A 601 19.86 59.36 -17.87
N LEU A 602 20.31 58.26 -18.47
CA LEU A 602 21.26 58.20 -19.56
C LEU A 602 20.54 57.79 -20.85
N GLU A 603 21.04 58.20 -22.00
CA GLU A 603 20.60 57.75 -23.32
C GLU A 603 21.75 57.03 -24.03
N LEU A 604 21.42 55.94 -24.72
CA LEU A 604 22.34 55.10 -25.50
C LEU A 604 22.57 55.74 -26.89
N THR A 605 23.84 55.93 -27.27
CA THR A 605 24.20 56.51 -28.57
C THR A 605 24.21 55.48 -29.69
N GLU A 606 24.34 55.94 -30.94
CA GLU A 606 24.47 55.09 -32.11
C GLU A 606 25.78 54.28 -32.11
N GLU A 607 26.82 54.75 -31.38
CA GLU A 607 28.06 54.00 -31.14
C GLU A 607 27.97 52.97 -30.00
N GLY A 608 26.82 52.83 -29.32
CA GLY A 608 26.61 51.84 -28.25
C GLY A 608 27.15 52.24 -26.88
N GLU A 609 27.34 53.54 -26.63
CA GLU A 609 27.78 54.10 -25.33
C GLU A 609 26.63 54.82 -24.60
N PHE A 610 26.65 54.87 -23.26
CA PHE A 610 25.78 55.80 -22.53
C PHE A 610 26.33 57.23 -22.53
N GLN A 611 25.42 58.18 -22.71
CA GLN A 611 25.63 59.61 -22.46
C GLN A 611 24.48 60.19 -21.60
N LEU A 612 24.61 61.43 -21.14
CA LEU A 612 23.52 62.13 -20.44
C LEU A 612 22.27 62.24 -21.34
N SER A 613 21.09 61.93 -20.80
CA SER A 613 19.83 62.04 -21.54
C SER A 613 19.63 63.46 -22.10
N SER A 614 19.36 63.56 -23.41
CA SER A 614 19.06 64.82 -24.12
C SER A 614 17.90 65.62 -23.49
N GLN A 615 17.07 64.94 -22.70
CA GLN A 615 15.91 65.50 -22.02
C GLN A 615 16.31 66.10 -20.67
N ILE A 616 16.73 67.38 -20.65
CA ILE A 616 17.17 68.20 -19.49
C ILE A 616 16.41 67.92 -18.16
N LYS A 617 15.10 67.63 -18.23
CA LYS A 617 14.26 67.19 -17.09
C LYS A 617 14.75 65.95 -16.32
N TYR A 618 15.70 65.18 -16.88
CA TYR A 618 16.32 63.98 -16.32
C TYR A 618 17.84 64.12 -16.06
N HIS A 619 18.41 65.32 -16.16
CA HIS A 619 19.78 65.57 -15.71
C HIS A 619 19.89 65.50 -14.17
N PRO A 620 21.06 65.12 -13.63
CA PRO A 620 21.34 65.16 -12.19
C PRO A 620 21.32 66.61 -11.65
N LYS A 621 20.67 66.80 -10.50
CA LYS A 621 20.32 68.12 -9.95
C LYS A 621 21.10 68.48 -8.70
N THR A 622 21.53 67.48 -7.91
CA THR A 622 22.49 67.66 -6.82
C THR A 622 23.89 67.27 -7.27
N ASP A 623 24.91 67.75 -6.56
CA ASP A 623 26.29 67.39 -6.88
C ASP A 623 26.63 65.93 -6.53
N GLU A 624 25.90 65.31 -5.60
CA GLU A 624 25.94 63.86 -5.35
C GLU A 624 25.37 63.05 -6.54
N GLU A 625 24.26 63.50 -7.13
CA GLU A 625 23.70 62.87 -8.35
C GLU A 625 24.68 63.03 -9.53
N ARG A 626 25.35 64.18 -9.64
CA ARG A 626 26.37 64.45 -10.67
C ARG A 626 27.60 63.58 -10.50
N LEU A 627 28.09 63.43 -9.27
CA LEU A 627 29.24 62.59 -8.95
C LEU A 627 28.98 61.14 -9.38
N LYS A 628 27.84 60.55 -8.97
CA LYS A 628 27.46 59.18 -9.36
C LYS A 628 27.26 58.98 -10.86
N VAL A 629 26.69 59.97 -11.57
CA VAL A 629 26.60 59.91 -13.04
C VAL A 629 27.99 59.97 -13.67
N ASN A 630 28.88 60.84 -13.17
CA ASN A 630 30.24 60.95 -13.66
C ASN A 630 31.07 59.69 -13.37
N GLU A 631 30.87 59.03 -12.22
CA GLU A 631 31.48 57.73 -11.87
C GLU A 631 31.06 56.63 -12.83
N LEU A 632 29.76 56.49 -13.13
CA LEU A 632 29.26 55.49 -14.09
C LEU A 632 29.81 55.71 -15.50
N LEU A 633 29.80 56.96 -15.97
CA LEU A 633 30.37 57.32 -17.27
C LEU A 633 31.91 57.24 -17.28
N ALA A 634 32.58 57.35 -16.12
CA ALA A 634 34.01 57.12 -15.99
C ALA A 634 34.36 55.61 -16.01
N LYS A 635 33.55 54.76 -15.37
CA LYS A 635 33.71 53.29 -15.42
C LYS A 635 33.58 52.77 -16.85
N GLN A 636 32.54 53.19 -17.58
CA GLN A 636 32.38 52.87 -19.02
C GLN A 636 33.65 53.22 -19.82
N ARG A 637 34.23 54.41 -19.57
CA ARG A 637 35.45 54.86 -20.24
C ARG A 637 36.70 54.10 -19.79
N GLN A 638 36.83 53.70 -18.53
CA GLN A 638 37.96 52.90 -18.05
C GLN A 638 37.96 51.49 -18.64
N GLU A 639 36.79 50.86 -18.74
CA GLU A 639 36.65 49.53 -19.36
C GLU A 639 36.86 49.58 -20.87
N ASN A 640 36.35 50.60 -21.57
CA ASN A 640 36.67 50.83 -22.99
C ASN A 640 38.16 51.11 -23.24
N VAL A 641 38.87 51.78 -22.31
CA VAL A 641 40.33 52.00 -22.39
C VAL A 641 41.14 50.71 -22.18
N GLY A 642 40.55 49.64 -21.65
CA GLY A 642 41.18 48.30 -21.62
C GLY A 642 41.41 47.68 -23.00
N LEU A 643 40.84 48.25 -24.07
CA LEU A 643 40.85 47.70 -25.43
C LEU A 643 41.45 48.65 -26.49
N THR A 644 42.49 49.44 -26.18
CA THR A 644 43.45 49.93 -27.20
C THR A 644 44.78 50.43 -26.60
N PRO A 645 45.93 50.29 -27.30
CA PRO A 645 47.20 50.85 -26.84
C PRO A 645 47.23 52.39 -26.90
N SER A 646 47.68 53.02 -25.82
CA SER A 646 47.73 54.49 -25.69
C SER A 646 48.80 55.18 -26.55
N ASN A 647 48.43 56.29 -27.19
CA ASN A 647 49.29 57.40 -27.66
C ASN A 647 48.39 58.50 -28.28
N GLN A 648 48.49 59.81 -28.00
CA GLN A 648 49.44 60.58 -27.19
C GLN A 648 48.71 61.69 -26.39
N GLU A 649 49.24 62.06 -25.23
CA GLU A 649 48.88 63.30 -24.52
C GLU A 649 49.64 64.52 -25.07
N LYS A 650 49.06 65.71 -24.87
CA LYS A 650 49.79 66.99 -24.78
C LYS A 650 49.31 67.75 -23.55
N SER A 651 50.03 67.80 -22.44
CA SER A 651 51.37 68.38 -22.17
C SER A 651 51.33 69.87 -21.77
N ILE A 652 51.52 70.11 -20.47
CA ILE A 652 52.36 71.21 -19.98
C ILE A 652 53.41 70.55 -19.05
N SER A 653 54.66 71.00 -19.15
CA SER A 653 55.87 70.40 -18.51
C SER A 653 56.22 71.12 -17.17
N PRO A 654 57.33 70.85 -16.40
CA PRO A 654 58.60 70.22 -16.80
C PRO A 654 59.38 69.30 -15.79
N GLN A 655 60.19 68.34 -16.32
CA GLN A 655 61.64 68.04 -16.05
C GLN A 655 62.19 67.78 -14.60
N PRO A 656 63.40 67.16 -14.40
CA PRO A 656 63.95 65.93 -15.02
C PRO A 656 64.84 65.00 -14.10
N GLU A 657 65.02 63.72 -14.49
CA GLU A 657 66.25 62.86 -14.37
C GLU A 657 66.96 62.50 -13.00
N PRO A 658 67.87 61.49 -12.91
CA PRO A 658 67.70 60.03 -13.21
C PRO A 658 68.41 59.05 -12.19
N ILE A 659 68.50 57.73 -12.52
CA ILE A 659 69.60 56.72 -12.26
C ILE A 659 69.19 55.29 -11.77
N GLU A 660 69.28 54.31 -12.70
CA GLU A 660 69.84 52.91 -12.69
C GLU A 660 69.63 51.76 -11.64
N LYS A 661 69.58 50.52 -12.21
CA LYS A 661 70.20 49.20 -11.79
C LYS A 661 69.61 48.36 -10.63
N ASN A 662 69.74 47.00 -10.57
CA ASN A 662 69.89 45.93 -11.60
C ASN A 662 69.79 44.50 -10.97
N GLN A 663 69.49 43.46 -11.78
CA GLN A 663 69.78 42.01 -11.58
C GLN A 663 69.19 41.31 -10.32
N GLY A 664 69.05 39.98 -10.20
CA GLY A 664 69.30 38.82 -11.09
C GLY A 664 69.25 37.53 -10.23
N GLU A 665 69.06 36.29 -10.70
CA GLU A 665 68.83 35.71 -12.05
C GLU A 665 67.62 34.71 -11.95
N ALA A 666 67.46 33.49 -12.47
CA ALA A 666 68.09 32.52 -13.41
C ALA A 666 66.98 31.47 -13.80
N GLY A 667 67.10 30.52 -14.74
CA GLY A 667 68.13 30.24 -15.75
C GLY A 667 68.16 28.75 -16.21
N TRP A 668 67.69 28.47 -17.44
CA TRP A 668 67.89 27.22 -18.22
C TRP A 668 67.17 25.92 -17.77
N LEU A 669 66.92 24.89 -18.62
CA LEU A 669 66.19 24.79 -19.91
C LEU A 669 66.12 23.30 -20.35
N GLU A 670 65.44 23.05 -21.49
CA GLU A 670 65.40 21.85 -22.36
C GLU A 670 64.05 21.10 -22.41
N LYS A 671 63.48 20.79 -23.59
CA LYS A 671 63.79 21.22 -24.97
C LYS A 671 62.52 21.15 -25.85
N ASN A 672 62.56 21.83 -27.00
CA ASN A 672 61.42 22.05 -27.91
C ASN A 672 61.83 21.72 -29.36
N TRP A 673 60.91 21.87 -30.33
CA TRP A 673 61.06 21.69 -31.80
C TRP A 673 61.04 20.22 -32.27
N ASP A 674 60.45 19.83 -33.41
CA ASP A 674 60.01 20.51 -34.67
C ASP A 674 58.62 19.95 -35.16
N ASN A 675 57.78 20.52 -36.05
CA ASN A 675 57.80 21.80 -36.79
C ASN A 675 56.40 22.28 -37.33
N LEU A 676 56.44 23.42 -38.03
CA LEU A 676 55.55 24.07 -39.05
C LEU A 676 54.58 23.18 -39.89
N THR A 677 53.50 23.64 -40.56
CA THR A 677 53.21 24.97 -41.21
C THR A 677 51.68 25.31 -41.33
N PHE A 678 51.22 26.10 -42.33
CA PHE A 678 50.07 27.04 -42.24
C PHE A 678 49.02 26.98 -43.39
N SER A 679 47.76 27.33 -43.09
CA SER A 679 46.73 28.06 -43.92
C SER A 679 45.85 27.47 -45.06
N ILE A 680 44.54 27.82 -44.95
CA ILE A 680 43.58 28.34 -45.98
C ILE A 680 42.68 27.39 -46.83
N GLU A 681 41.49 27.93 -47.15
CA GLU A 681 40.30 27.39 -47.83
C GLU A 681 40.46 27.20 -49.38
N ASN A 682 39.49 26.80 -50.24
CA ASN A 682 38.01 26.81 -50.18
C ASN A 682 37.34 25.89 -51.26
N LYS A 683 36.05 25.54 -51.05
CA LYS A 683 34.98 25.12 -52.03
C LYS A 683 35.20 24.00 -53.10
N LYS A 684 34.27 23.02 -53.08
CA LYS A 684 33.29 22.59 -54.14
C LYS A 684 33.75 22.50 -55.63
N THR A 685 33.38 21.49 -56.47
CA THR A 685 32.36 20.41 -56.39
C THR A 685 32.43 19.42 -57.59
N VAL A 686 32.08 18.14 -57.35
CA VAL A 686 31.21 17.26 -58.22
C VAL A 686 31.75 16.59 -59.52
N VAL A 687 31.44 15.28 -59.62
CA VAL A 687 31.25 14.39 -60.82
C VAL A 687 32.42 13.57 -61.43
N ILE A 688 32.30 12.25 -61.21
CA ILE A 688 32.51 11.06 -62.09
C ILE A 688 33.88 10.83 -62.77
N ASP A 689 34.59 9.82 -62.25
CA ASP A 689 35.12 8.59 -62.92
C ASP A 689 35.38 8.64 -64.44
N PRO A 690 36.56 8.20 -64.95
CA PRO A 690 36.74 6.75 -65.11
C PRO A 690 38.19 6.19 -65.08
N THR A 691 38.29 4.86 -65.17
CA THR A 691 39.45 4.01 -65.57
C THR A 691 40.64 3.89 -64.61
N SER A 692 41.06 2.65 -64.31
CA SER A 692 42.23 2.00 -64.95
C SER A 692 42.69 0.71 -64.20
N ILE A 693 42.89 -0.47 -64.81
CA ILE A 693 42.45 -1.03 -66.11
C ILE A 693 42.67 -2.57 -66.15
N ASP A 694 42.20 -3.24 -67.21
CA ASP A 694 42.49 -4.64 -67.67
C ASP A 694 42.00 -5.85 -66.81
N GLU A 695 41.62 -7.01 -67.38
CA GLU A 695 41.59 -7.44 -68.81
C GLU A 695 40.43 -8.41 -69.18
N MET A 696 40.39 -8.76 -70.48
CA MET A 696 39.44 -9.54 -71.30
C MET A 696 39.33 -11.07 -70.97
N VAL A 697 38.35 -11.89 -71.43
CA VAL A 697 36.91 -11.72 -71.83
C VAL A 697 36.22 -13.11 -71.99
N GLU A 698 34.87 -13.16 -71.89
CA GLU A 698 33.88 -14.15 -72.41
C GLU A 698 33.88 -15.71 -72.14
N LYS A 699 32.73 -16.17 -71.61
CA LYS A 699 31.79 -17.24 -72.09
C LYS A 699 32.10 -18.77 -72.12
N LEU A 700 31.14 -19.48 -71.50
CA LEU A 700 30.33 -20.63 -71.99
C LEU A 700 30.97 -21.96 -72.48
N GLN A 701 30.45 -23.04 -71.87
CA GLN A 701 30.14 -24.36 -72.43
C GLN A 701 31.26 -25.35 -72.81
N VAL A 702 31.28 -26.48 -72.06
CA VAL A 702 31.27 -27.88 -72.58
C VAL A 702 32.44 -28.26 -73.52
N LYS A 703 33.37 -29.16 -73.14
CA LYS A 703 33.17 -30.63 -73.16
C LYS A 703 34.41 -31.44 -72.69
N ASP A 704 34.18 -32.73 -72.37
CA ASP A 704 35.08 -33.92 -72.55
C ASP A 704 36.51 -33.95 -71.94
N SER A 705 37.06 -35.09 -71.48
CA SER A 705 36.47 -36.38 -71.04
C SER A 705 37.55 -37.32 -70.43
N GLN A 706 37.13 -38.48 -69.90
CA GLN A 706 37.94 -39.67 -69.54
C GLN A 706 38.86 -39.55 -68.30
N GLU A 707 39.05 -40.58 -67.44
CA GLU A 707 38.45 -41.92 -67.22
C GLU A 707 38.90 -42.41 -65.80
N THR A 708 38.48 -43.52 -65.16
CA THR A 708 37.64 -44.70 -65.51
C THR A 708 36.94 -45.26 -64.23
N LEU A 709 35.76 -45.90 -64.37
CA LEU A 709 35.13 -46.88 -63.43
C LEU A 709 34.72 -46.39 -62.00
N ASP A 710 33.63 -46.85 -61.37
CA ASP A 710 32.85 -48.08 -61.61
C ASP A 710 31.30 -47.93 -61.42
N ASN A 711 30.59 -49.03 -61.68
CA ASN A 711 29.15 -49.29 -61.82
C ASN A 711 28.09 -48.42 -61.11
N ARG A 712 27.29 -47.74 -61.94
CA ARG A 712 25.83 -47.95 -62.09
C ARG A 712 25.07 -48.59 -60.91
N TYR A 713 24.44 -47.79 -60.05
CA TYR A 713 23.08 -48.07 -59.53
C TYR A 713 22.30 -46.82 -59.06
N GLU A 714 22.98 -45.76 -58.57
CA GLU A 714 22.38 -44.53 -58.00
C GLU A 714 21.31 -43.80 -58.85
N LYS A 715 21.35 -43.93 -60.19
CA LYS A 715 20.69 -42.98 -61.09
C LYS A 715 19.23 -43.28 -61.46
N ILE A 716 18.54 -44.05 -60.62
CA ILE A 716 17.08 -44.26 -60.69
C ILE A 716 16.33 -43.69 -59.46
N TYR A 717 16.97 -43.57 -58.29
CA TYR A 717 16.31 -43.08 -57.06
C TYR A 717 16.40 -41.56 -56.82
N GLN A 718 17.09 -40.82 -57.70
CA GLN A 718 17.19 -39.34 -57.62
C GLN A 718 15.96 -38.59 -58.16
N TYR A 719 14.83 -39.28 -58.40
CA TYR A 719 13.54 -38.64 -58.70
C TYR A 719 12.52 -38.71 -57.55
N ASN A 720 12.81 -39.45 -56.46
CA ASN A 720 11.89 -39.59 -55.30
C ASN A 720 12.34 -38.79 -54.06
N ARG A 721 13.65 -38.47 -53.93
CA ARG A 721 14.23 -37.82 -52.72
C ARG A 721 13.95 -36.32 -52.56
N LYS A 722 12.97 -35.76 -53.27
CA LYS A 722 12.34 -34.47 -52.90
C LYS A 722 11.03 -34.75 -52.19
N ASP A 723 10.12 -35.45 -52.86
CA ASP A 723 8.80 -35.84 -52.32
C ASP A 723 8.86 -36.68 -51.03
N GLU A 724 9.98 -37.35 -50.72
CA GLU A 724 10.14 -38.13 -49.46
C GLU A 724 10.42 -37.29 -48.20
N ARG A 725 10.75 -35.99 -48.33
CA ARG A 725 11.03 -35.10 -47.17
C ARG A 725 9.85 -34.20 -46.81
N ASP A 726 9.04 -33.83 -47.79
CA ASP A 726 7.83 -33.01 -47.61
C ASP A 726 6.57 -33.89 -47.39
N ARG A 727 6.72 -35.22 -47.29
CA ARG A 727 5.65 -36.16 -46.95
C ARG A 727 5.67 -36.48 -45.46
N ASP A 728 4.52 -36.29 -44.83
CA ASP A 728 4.07 -37.07 -43.67
C ASP A 728 3.94 -38.55 -44.09
N LEU A 729 4.60 -39.48 -43.37
CA LEU A 729 4.58 -40.91 -43.69
C LEU A 729 3.72 -41.77 -42.76
N ASP A 730 3.29 -41.28 -41.60
CA ASP A 730 2.44 -42.04 -40.67
C ASP A 730 1.04 -41.45 -40.43
N GLY A 731 0.78 -40.25 -40.94
CA GLY A 731 -0.52 -39.58 -40.90
C GLY A 731 -0.73 -38.76 -39.63
N ASP A 732 0.29 -38.03 -39.15
CA ASP A 732 0.16 -37.10 -38.03
C ASP A 732 0.10 -35.61 -38.37
N GLY A 733 0.43 -35.24 -39.61
CA GLY A 733 0.40 -33.87 -40.12
C GLY A 733 1.73 -33.12 -40.05
N ILE A 734 2.79 -33.71 -39.50
CA ILE A 734 4.14 -33.14 -39.44
C ILE A 734 4.99 -33.67 -40.62
N SER A 735 5.97 -32.92 -41.11
CA SER A 735 6.91 -33.43 -42.13
C SER A 735 8.03 -34.23 -41.48
N ASN A 736 8.45 -35.32 -42.13
CA ASN A 736 9.62 -36.12 -41.71
C ASN A 736 10.88 -35.25 -41.50
N SER A 737 10.98 -34.10 -42.17
CA SER A 737 12.12 -33.19 -42.08
C SER A 737 12.14 -32.34 -40.79
N ASP A 738 10.97 -32.05 -40.22
CA ASP A 738 10.83 -31.31 -38.96
C ASP A 738 11.02 -32.23 -37.75
N GLU A 739 10.54 -33.47 -37.82
CA GLU A 739 10.75 -34.49 -36.78
C GLU A 739 12.24 -34.83 -36.59
N MET A 740 12.99 -34.97 -37.69
CA MET A 740 14.45 -35.14 -37.64
C MET A 740 15.19 -33.95 -37.01
N LEU A 741 14.54 -32.78 -36.95
CA LEU A 741 15.05 -31.55 -36.33
C LEU A 741 14.64 -31.44 -34.86
N GLN A 742 13.51 -32.03 -34.46
CA GLN A 742 13.02 -32.13 -33.08
C GLN A 742 13.54 -33.36 -32.32
N GLY A 743 14.04 -34.37 -33.03
CA GLY A 743 14.62 -35.59 -32.47
C GLY A 743 13.62 -36.75 -32.27
N THR A 744 12.50 -36.76 -32.98
CA THR A 744 11.49 -37.83 -32.97
C THR A 744 11.68 -38.83 -34.13
N ASP A 745 10.82 -39.84 -34.25
CA ASP A 745 11.00 -41.03 -35.10
C ASP A 745 10.05 -40.99 -36.33
N PRO A 746 10.52 -40.61 -37.55
CA PRO A 746 9.68 -40.29 -38.72
C PRO A 746 8.97 -41.44 -39.42
N TYR A 747 8.75 -42.54 -38.70
CA TYR A 747 8.06 -43.75 -39.16
C TYR A 747 7.07 -44.25 -38.10
N ASN A 748 6.73 -43.42 -37.11
CA ASN A 748 6.13 -43.84 -35.85
C ASN A 748 5.45 -42.68 -35.09
N GLY A 749 4.25 -42.28 -35.53
CA GLY A 749 3.41 -41.23 -34.97
C GLY A 749 2.86 -41.47 -33.54
N ALA A 750 3.42 -42.45 -32.83
CA ALA A 750 3.31 -42.58 -31.37
C ALA A 750 4.52 -41.95 -30.63
N SER A 751 5.56 -41.50 -31.35
CA SER A 751 6.77 -40.86 -30.81
C SER A 751 6.58 -39.37 -30.54
N ASN A 752 5.79 -38.67 -31.36
CA ASN A 752 5.52 -37.25 -31.20
C ASN A 752 4.67 -36.96 -29.95
N LEU A 753 5.20 -36.14 -29.04
CA LEU A 753 4.47 -35.70 -27.84
C LEU A 753 3.18 -34.93 -28.20
N HIS A 754 3.15 -34.26 -29.36
CA HIS A 754 2.08 -33.35 -29.73
C HIS A 754 0.70 -34.01 -29.88
N LYS A 755 0.57 -35.25 -30.39
CA LYS A 755 -0.74 -35.96 -30.42
C LYS A 755 -1.26 -36.25 -29.01
N LYS A 756 -0.39 -36.62 -28.06
CA LYS A 756 -0.74 -36.77 -26.62
C LYS A 756 -0.99 -35.45 -25.92
N GLN A 757 -0.51 -34.34 -26.48
CA GLN A 757 -0.76 -33.01 -25.98
C GLN A 757 -2.07 -32.44 -26.57
N GLU A 758 -2.38 -32.64 -27.85
CA GLU A 758 -3.69 -32.29 -28.42
C GLU A 758 -4.84 -33.14 -27.87
N ASP A 759 -4.67 -34.46 -27.68
CA ASP A 759 -5.69 -35.27 -26.98
C ASP A 759 -5.79 -34.93 -25.49
N ARG A 760 -4.82 -34.19 -24.93
CA ARG A 760 -4.92 -33.55 -23.62
C ARG A 760 -5.60 -32.20 -23.72
N GLU A 761 -5.25 -31.37 -24.68
CA GLU A 761 -5.74 -30.01 -24.85
C GLU A 761 -7.22 -30.04 -25.25
N ARG A 762 -7.63 -30.87 -26.21
CA ARG A 762 -9.06 -31.13 -26.52
C ARG A 762 -9.83 -31.74 -25.33
N ARG A 763 -9.16 -32.48 -24.43
CA ARG A 763 -9.77 -32.95 -23.18
C ARG A 763 -9.87 -31.83 -22.15
N THR A 764 -8.83 -31.00 -21.96
CA THR A 764 -8.89 -29.85 -21.08
C THR A 764 -9.77 -28.74 -21.63
N ASP A 765 -10.04 -28.67 -22.93
CA ASP A 765 -10.99 -27.75 -23.54
C ASP A 765 -12.42 -28.23 -23.27
N VAL A 766 -12.70 -29.53 -23.39
CA VAL A 766 -14.01 -30.10 -22.99
C VAL A 766 -14.17 -30.11 -21.47
N GLU A 767 -13.11 -30.36 -20.69
CA GLU A 767 -13.09 -30.28 -19.23
C GLU A 767 -13.01 -28.83 -18.71
N ALA A 768 -12.66 -27.84 -19.53
CA ALA A 768 -12.74 -26.41 -19.22
C ALA A 768 -14.04 -25.78 -19.73
N GLU A 769 -14.65 -26.24 -20.83
CA GLU A 769 -16.02 -25.85 -21.18
C GLU A 769 -16.98 -26.47 -20.16
N THR A 770 -16.93 -27.78 -19.91
CA THR A 770 -17.76 -28.39 -18.86
C THR A 770 -17.33 -27.93 -17.47
N GLY A 771 -16.04 -27.68 -17.24
CA GLY A 771 -15.53 -27.09 -16.00
C GLY A 771 -16.04 -25.69 -15.75
N ALA A 772 -16.00 -24.80 -16.74
CA ALA A 772 -16.52 -23.43 -16.64
C ALA A 772 -18.04 -23.42 -16.50
N ILE A 773 -18.75 -24.22 -17.30
CA ILE A 773 -20.21 -24.41 -17.18
C ILE A 773 -20.57 -24.94 -15.79
N ILE A 774 -19.75 -25.82 -15.20
CA ILE A 774 -19.95 -26.34 -13.83
C ILE A 774 -19.54 -25.32 -12.76
N THR A 775 -18.48 -24.52 -12.93
CA THR A 775 -18.14 -23.47 -11.97
C THR A 775 -19.16 -22.33 -11.99
N ASP A 776 -19.69 -21.95 -13.15
CA ASP A 776 -20.77 -20.97 -13.25
C ASP A 776 -22.08 -21.56 -12.70
N ALA A 777 -22.38 -22.85 -12.96
CA ALA A 777 -23.52 -23.55 -12.37
C ALA A 777 -23.41 -23.79 -10.85
N ILE A 778 -22.20 -23.83 -10.29
CA ILE A 778 -21.95 -23.97 -8.85
C ILE A 778 -21.87 -22.60 -8.16
N ALA A 779 -21.29 -21.58 -8.79
CA ALA A 779 -21.34 -20.20 -8.32
C ALA A 779 -22.80 -19.72 -8.23
N THR A 780 -23.61 -19.98 -9.27
CA THR A 780 -25.05 -19.71 -9.23
C THR A 780 -25.76 -20.53 -8.16
N LYS A 781 -25.53 -21.85 -8.04
CA LYS A 781 -26.18 -22.67 -6.99
C LYS A 781 -25.76 -22.35 -5.56
N SER A 782 -24.52 -21.89 -5.32
CA SER A 782 -24.11 -21.36 -4.02
C SER A 782 -24.93 -20.11 -3.66
N SER A 783 -25.17 -19.24 -4.64
CA SER A 783 -25.93 -17.99 -4.47
C SER A 783 -27.44 -18.16 -4.25
N GLU A 784 -28.00 -19.37 -4.44
CA GLU A 784 -29.44 -19.62 -4.26
C GLU A 784 -29.89 -19.70 -2.78
N GLN A 785 -28.99 -19.95 -1.82
CA GLN A 785 -29.36 -19.97 -0.40
C GLN A 785 -29.49 -18.55 0.17
N THR A 786 -30.68 -17.99 0.07
CA THR A 786 -30.98 -16.66 0.63
C THR A 786 -30.59 -16.58 2.12
N ILE A 787 -30.11 -15.41 2.54
CA ILE A 787 -29.75 -15.12 3.95
C ILE A 787 -30.89 -15.45 4.92
N SER A 788 -32.15 -15.42 4.46
CA SER A 788 -33.31 -15.85 5.24
C SER A 788 -33.25 -17.31 5.70
N GLN A 789 -32.71 -18.20 4.86
CA GLN A 789 -32.51 -19.63 5.16
C GLN A 789 -31.32 -19.83 6.10
N LEU A 790 -30.18 -19.20 5.82
CA LEU A 790 -28.98 -19.25 6.70
C LEU A 790 -29.30 -18.75 8.12
N VAL A 791 -30.01 -17.63 8.22
CA VAL A 791 -30.50 -17.06 9.49
C VAL A 791 -31.50 -17.98 10.20
N ALA A 792 -32.38 -18.68 9.47
CA ALA A 792 -33.34 -19.61 10.05
C ALA A 792 -32.67 -20.88 10.58
N ASN A 793 -31.68 -21.41 9.85
CA ASN A 793 -30.88 -22.57 10.21
C ASN A 793 -29.89 -22.29 11.37
N LYS A 794 -29.64 -21.00 11.67
CA LYS A 794 -28.66 -20.52 12.67
C LYS A 794 -27.22 -20.92 12.36
N ASP A 795 -26.89 -21.18 11.09
CA ASP A 795 -25.52 -21.48 10.72
C ASP A 795 -24.68 -20.21 10.76
N THR A 796 -23.95 -20.03 11.86
CA THR A 796 -23.10 -18.86 12.09
C THR A 796 -21.81 -18.89 11.26
N LYS A 797 -21.43 -20.05 10.70
CA LYS A 797 -20.24 -20.20 9.87
C LYS A 797 -20.58 -19.97 8.40
N ALA A 798 -21.59 -20.65 7.86
CA ALA A 798 -22.09 -20.42 6.51
C ALA A 798 -22.60 -18.98 6.32
N LEU A 799 -23.22 -18.37 7.35
CA LEU A 799 -23.57 -16.94 7.30
C LEU A 799 -22.34 -16.03 7.26
N ALA A 800 -21.23 -16.37 7.93
CA ALA A 800 -19.99 -15.60 7.86
C ALA A 800 -19.29 -15.79 6.50
N GLU A 801 -19.35 -16.98 5.93
CA GLU A 801 -18.78 -17.32 4.62
C GLU A 801 -19.58 -16.66 3.48
N HIS A 802 -20.91 -16.70 3.52
CA HIS A 802 -21.79 -15.93 2.62
C HIS A 802 -21.62 -14.41 2.79
N LEU A 803 -21.34 -13.90 4.00
CA LEU A 803 -20.99 -12.48 4.20
C LEU A 803 -19.59 -12.14 3.68
N LYS A 804 -18.66 -13.10 3.53
CA LYS A 804 -17.40 -12.88 2.81
C LYS A 804 -17.65 -12.89 1.31
N GLU A 805 -18.32 -13.93 0.80
CA GLU A 805 -18.64 -14.06 -0.63
C GLU A 805 -19.47 -12.88 -1.16
N GLY A 806 -20.46 -12.43 -0.39
CA GLY A 806 -21.31 -11.28 -0.73
C GLY A 806 -20.56 -9.94 -0.86
N MET A 807 -19.38 -9.81 -0.28
CA MET A 807 -18.55 -8.60 -0.44
C MET A 807 -17.85 -8.56 -1.81
N LYS A 808 -17.71 -9.67 -2.54
CA LYS A 808 -17.14 -9.69 -3.91
C LYS A 808 -17.88 -8.76 -4.86
N ASN A 809 -19.19 -8.61 -4.65
CA ASN A 809 -20.05 -7.74 -5.45
C ASN A 809 -19.69 -6.24 -5.34
N TYR A 810 -18.92 -5.83 -4.33
CA TYR A 810 -18.45 -4.45 -4.18
C TYR A 810 -17.20 -4.10 -5.01
N LEU A 811 -16.73 -5.03 -5.86
CA LEU A 811 -15.79 -4.71 -6.93
C LEU A 811 -16.48 -3.96 -8.10
N ASP A 812 -17.81 -3.96 -8.15
CA ASP A 812 -18.60 -3.08 -9.02
C ASP A 812 -18.78 -1.68 -8.40
N SER A 813 -18.71 -0.64 -9.22
CA SER A 813 -18.73 0.76 -8.77
C SER A 813 -20.09 1.20 -8.20
N GLU A 814 -21.22 0.77 -8.77
CA GLU A 814 -22.55 1.13 -8.28
C GLU A 814 -22.86 0.40 -6.96
N GLN A 815 -22.47 -0.87 -6.86
CA GLN A 815 -22.60 -1.64 -5.61
C GLN A 815 -21.68 -1.12 -4.50
N PHE A 816 -20.46 -0.69 -4.83
CA PHE A 816 -19.54 -0.05 -3.89
C PHE A 816 -20.11 1.27 -3.36
N GLU A 817 -20.60 2.14 -4.26
CA GLU A 817 -21.24 3.40 -3.86
C GLU A 817 -22.46 3.14 -2.96
N SER A 818 -23.37 2.24 -3.36
CA SER A 818 -24.55 1.89 -2.56
C SER A 818 -24.19 1.26 -1.20
N PHE A 819 -22.97 0.73 -1.05
CA PHE A 819 -22.44 0.25 0.22
C PHE A 819 -21.87 1.37 1.09
N LEU A 820 -21.09 2.30 0.53
CA LEU A 820 -20.63 3.51 1.24
C LEU A 820 -21.82 4.38 1.69
N ASP A 821 -22.85 4.50 0.84
CA ASP A 821 -24.13 5.14 1.13
C ASP A 821 -24.89 4.45 2.28
N THR A 822 -24.62 3.17 2.54
CA THR A 822 -25.13 2.46 3.73
C THR A 822 -24.20 2.62 4.92
N MET A 823 -22.89 2.78 4.68
CA MET A 823 -21.87 3.02 5.70
C MET A 823 -22.01 4.40 6.35
N SER A 824 -22.43 5.45 5.64
CA SER A 824 -22.69 6.79 6.23
C SER A 824 -23.81 6.75 7.27
N LYS A 825 -24.89 6.03 6.94
CA LYS A 825 -26.09 5.83 7.76
C LYS A 825 -25.82 4.90 8.96
N PHE A 826 -24.93 3.92 8.81
CA PHE A 826 -24.62 2.91 9.83
C PHE A 826 -23.17 2.92 10.34
N HIS A 827 -22.45 4.05 10.22
CA HIS A 827 -21.02 4.18 10.54
C HIS A 827 -20.64 3.68 11.95
N ASN A 828 -21.57 3.71 12.90
CA ASN A 828 -21.33 3.27 14.27
C ASN A 828 -21.37 1.74 14.46
N TYR A 829 -21.88 0.98 13.48
CA TYR A 829 -21.84 -0.49 13.41
C TYR A 829 -20.53 -1.00 12.79
N SER A 830 -20.22 -2.29 12.97
CA SER A 830 -19.09 -2.95 12.30
C SER A 830 -19.41 -3.28 10.84
N LEU A 831 -18.39 -3.30 9.96
CA LEU A 831 -18.50 -3.63 8.54
C LEU A 831 -19.43 -4.84 8.25
N ASN A 832 -19.22 -5.96 8.95
CA ASN A 832 -20.02 -7.18 8.78
C ASN A 832 -21.51 -7.00 9.16
N ASN A 833 -21.82 -6.08 10.09
CA ASN A 833 -23.20 -5.72 10.41
C ASN A 833 -23.81 -4.77 9.38
N ILE A 834 -23.04 -3.83 8.82
CA ILE A 834 -23.48 -2.94 7.73
C ILE A 834 -23.83 -3.77 6.50
N HIS A 835 -22.94 -4.70 6.10
CA HIS A 835 -23.17 -5.63 4.99
C HIS A 835 -24.38 -6.55 5.26
N LEU A 836 -24.45 -7.18 6.44
CA LEU A 836 -25.58 -8.05 6.81
C LEU A 836 -26.92 -7.29 6.83
N LEU A 837 -26.95 -6.01 7.22
CA LEU A 837 -28.15 -5.17 7.11
C LEU A 837 -28.52 -4.89 5.65
N LYS A 838 -27.55 -4.44 4.83
CA LYS A 838 -27.74 -4.13 3.40
C LYS A 838 -28.30 -5.31 2.61
N MET A 839 -27.76 -6.52 2.83
CA MET A 839 -28.23 -7.72 2.12
C MET A 839 -29.61 -8.22 2.59
N GLN A 840 -30.03 -7.92 3.83
CA GLN A 840 -31.38 -8.27 4.30
C GLN A 840 -32.44 -7.23 3.91
N ASN A 841 -32.04 -5.97 3.70
CA ASN A 841 -32.88 -4.89 3.19
C ASN A 841 -31.99 -3.88 2.43
N PRO A 842 -32.02 -3.87 1.07
CA PRO A 842 -31.22 -2.94 0.26
C PRO A 842 -31.46 -1.47 0.58
N ASN A 843 -32.67 -1.15 1.06
CA ASN A 843 -33.16 0.19 1.41
C ASN A 843 -33.17 0.41 2.94
N VAL A 844 -32.26 -0.21 3.67
CA VAL A 844 -32.12 -0.03 5.12
C VAL A 844 -31.62 1.38 5.44
N SER A 845 -32.28 2.04 6.39
CA SER A 845 -32.12 3.49 6.63
C SER A 845 -31.85 3.82 8.09
N GLN A 846 -32.62 3.27 9.02
CA GLN A 846 -32.36 3.35 10.47
C GLN A 846 -32.88 2.08 11.15
N VAL A 847 -32.07 1.41 11.98
CA VAL A 847 -32.49 0.18 12.69
C VAL A 847 -32.34 0.28 14.21
N ALA A 848 -33.34 -0.25 14.92
CA ALA A 848 -33.31 -0.43 16.37
C ALA A 848 -34.02 -1.73 16.79
N SER A 849 -33.85 -2.14 18.05
CA SER A 849 -34.60 -3.27 18.61
C SER A 849 -36.08 -2.90 18.82
N PHE A 850 -36.97 -3.89 18.85
CA PHE A 850 -38.41 -3.69 19.12
C PHE A 850 -38.65 -2.85 20.39
N ASN A 851 -37.90 -3.14 21.45
CA ASN A 851 -38.00 -2.40 22.70
C ASN A 851 -37.53 -0.95 22.51
N LYS A 852 -36.36 -0.72 21.88
CA LYS A 852 -35.80 0.63 21.70
C LYS A 852 -36.72 1.53 20.84
N TRP A 853 -37.34 1.00 19.78
CA TRP A 853 -38.37 1.76 19.04
C TRP A 853 -39.52 2.19 19.95
N LYS A 854 -39.97 1.30 20.84
CA LYS A 854 -41.10 1.55 21.74
C LYS A 854 -40.77 2.44 22.94
N THR A 855 -39.54 2.39 23.47
CA THR A 855 -39.14 3.10 24.70
C THR A 855 -38.45 4.44 24.44
N ASP A 856 -37.67 4.54 23.36
CA ASP A 856 -36.78 5.69 23.13
C ASP A 856 -37.31 6.62 22.04
N PHE A 857 -38.27 6.15 21.23
CA PHE A 857 -38.73 6.84 20.00
C PHE A 857 -40.26 6.92 19.83
N ASP A 858 -41.07 6.43 20.79
CA ASP A 858 -42.54 6.39 20.70
C ASP A 858 -43.10 5.68 19.42
N ARG A 859 -42.43 4.62 18.95
CA ARG A 859 -42.81 3.87 17.73
C ARG A 859 -42.99 2.38 17.98
N THR A 860 -43.99 1.79 17.35
CA THR A 860 -44.27 0.34 17.39
C THR A 860 -43.93 -0.33 16.06
N VAL A 861 -43.37 -1.54 16.10
CA VAL A 861 -43.16 -2.34 14.89
C VAL A 861 -44.52 -2.83 14.37
N LYS A 862 -44.77 -2.63 13.07
CA LYS A 862 -46.01 -3.01 12.39
C LYS A 862 -46.26 -4.52 12.50
N LYS A 863 -47.52 -4.90 12.71
CA LYS A 863 -47.91 -6.31 12.91
C LYS A 863 -47.61 -7.13 11.66
N GLY A 864 -46.66 -8.08 11.77
CA GLY A 864 -46.23 -8.96 10.69
C GLY A 864 -44.88 -8.61 10.05
N SER A 865 -44.24 -7.49 10.44
CA SER A 865 -42.91 -7.15 9.92
C SER A 865 -41.83 -8.15 10.33
N LYS A 866 -40.98 -8.51 9.37
CA LYS A 866 -39.87 -9.46 9.52
C LYS A 866 -38.65 -8.78 10.15
N ALA A 867 -38.14 -9.33 11.27
CA ALA A 867 -36.95 -8.81 11.94
C ALA A 867 -35.68 -9.02 11.08
N LEU A 868 -34.88 -7.97 10.99
CA LEU A 868 -33.51 -8.00 10.47
C LEU A 868 -32.56 -8.54 11.57
N LYS A 869 -31.46 -9.18 11.16
CA LYS A 869 -30.43 -9.70 12.07
C LYS A 869 -29.18 -8.84 12.07
N ILE A 870 -28.56 -8.74 13.25
CA ILE A 870 -27.22 -8.19 13.46
C ILE A 870 -26.48 -9.03 14.51
N TRP A 871 -25.16 -9.03 14.46
CA TRP A 871 -24.30 -9.54 15.52
C TRP A 871 -24.30 -8.59 16.71
N VAL A 872 -24.74 -9.09 17.86
CA VAL A 872 -24.83 -8.35 19.13
C VAL A 872 -23.91 -9.02 20.17
N PRO A 873 -23.02 -8.25 20.83
CA PRO A 873 -22.23 -8.77 21.94
C PRO A 873 -23.14 -9.08 23.15
N TYR A 874 -22.85 -10.16 23.85
CA TYR A 874 -23.44 -10.49 25.13
C TYR A 874 -22.36 -11.01 26.08
N GLN A 875 -22.46 -10.61 27.34
CA GLN A 875 -21.50 -10.99 28.36
C GLN A 875 -21.89 -12.34 28.96
N VAL A 876 -20.91 -13.23 29.09
CA VAL A 876 -21.07 -14.55 29.72
C VAL A 876 -20.09 -14.66 30.88
N LYS A 877 -20.62 -14.69 32.11
CA LYS A 877 -19.86 -15.12 33.28
C LYS A 877 -19.41 -16.56 33.07
N THR A 878 -18.10 -16.76 33.06
CA THR A 878 -17.43 -18.05 32.94
C THR A 878 -16.56 -18.22 34.18
N LYS A 879 -16.70 -19.34 34.90
CA LYS A 879 -15.79 -19.66 35.99
C LYS A 879 -14.42 -20.01 35.42
N ILE A 880 -13.37 -19.39 35.95
CA ILE A 880 -11.98 -19.68 35.63
C ILE A 880 -11.26 -20.00 36.94
N PHE A 881 -10.44 -21.06 36.94
CA PHE A 881 -9.65 -21.43 38.11
C PHE A 881 -8.60 -20.36 38.39
N ALA A 882 -8.49 -19.94 39.65
CA ALA A 882 -7.64 -18.84 40.04
C ALA A 882 -6.16 -19.25 40.14
N ASN A 883 -5.48 -19.42 38.99
CA ASN A 883 -4.02 -19.28 38.83
C ASN A 883 -3.62 -19.33 37.34
N GLN A 884 -3.75 -18.20 36.62
CA GLN A 884 -3.24 -18.04 35.25
C GLN A 884 -2.44 -16.74 35.01
N ASN A 885 -2.14 -15.97 36.06
CA ASN A 885 -1.24 -14.80 35.98
C ASN A 885 0.11 -15.00 36.68
N GLU A 886 0.31 -16.09 37.45
CA GLU A 886 1.61 -16.51 37.96
C GLU A 886 1.77 -18.03 37.81
N LEU A 887 2.98 -18.48 37.47
CA LEU A 887 3.38 -19.89 37.45
C LEU A 887 3.65 -20.40 38.87
N SER A 888 2.63 -20.43 39.72
CA SER A 888 2.73 -21.11 41.03
C SER A 888 2.70 -22.62 40.83
N PHE A 889 3.63 -23.35 41.47
CA PHE A 889 4.05 -24.66 40.97
C PHE A 889 4.40 -25.61 42.14
N SER A 890 3.46 -25.75 43.08
CA SER A 890 3.63 -26.41 44.40
C SER A 890 2.89 -27.76 44.49
N PRO A 891 3.30 -28.67 45.41
CA PRO A 891 2.72 -30.01 45.53
C PRO A 891 1.29 -30.00 46.11
N SER A 892 0.61 -31.14 45.97
CA SER A 892 -0.80 -31.33 46.31
C SER A 892 -1.11 -31.20 47.80
N GLU A 893 -2.05 -30.30 48.15
CA GLU A 893 -3.27 -30.66 48.88
C GLU A 893 -4.35 -29.56 48.77
N ASN A 894 -5.57 -29.90 49.19
CA ASN A 894 -6.85 -29.25 48.90
C ASN A 894 -6.95 -27.72 49.16
N GLU A 895 -7.35 -26.95 48.14
CA GLU A 895 -8.66 -26.24 48.06
C GLU A 895 -8.78 -25.44 46.75
N THR A 896 -9.96 -25.45 46.10
CA THR A 896 -10.14 -24.92 44.73
C THR A 896 -10.99 -23.65 44.71
N GLU A 897 -10.38 -22.46 44.82
CA GLU A 897 -11.10 -21.20 44.62
C GLU A 897 -11.42 -20.94 43.13
N GLU A 898 -12.72 -20.98 42.79
CA GLU A 898 -13.24 -20.54 41.50
C GLU A 898 -13.44 -19.02 41.46
N LYS A 899 -12.98 -18.33 40.41
CA LYS A 899 -13.31 -16.91 40.18
C LYS A 899 -14.11 -16.73 38.89
N GLU A 900 -15.20 -15.97 38.98
CA GLU A 900 -16.03 -15.65 37.81
C GLU A 900 -15.37 -14.54 36.99
N VAL A 901 -15.07 -14.82 35.72
CA VAL A 901 -14.59 -13.84 34.75
C VAL A 901 -15.65 -13.64 33.66
N THR A 902 -15.82 -12.40 33.21
CA THR A 902 -16.86 -12.05 32.25
C THR A 902 -16.29 -12.01 30.83
N VAL A 903 -16.79 -12.87 29.94
CA VAL A 903 -16.29 -13.03 28.57
C VAL A 903 -17.33 -12.55 27.57
N THR A 904 -16.92 -11.68 26.64
CA THR A 904 -17.80 -11.23 25.55
C THR A 904 -17.93 -12.32 24.49
N ARG A 905 -19.16 -12.73 24.18
CA ARG A 905 -19.51 -13.58 23.02
C ARG A 905 -20.48 -12.84 22.11
N PHE A 906 -20.66 -13.29 20.87
CA PHE A 906 -21.59 -12.67 19.91
C PHE A 906 -22.75 -13.61 19.58
N LYS A 907 -23.94 -13.05 19.36
CA LYS A 907 -25.14 -13.77 18.91
C LYS A 907 -25.96 -12.93 17.94
N LEU A 908 -26.79 -13.56 17.12
CA LEU A 908 -27.73 -12.86 16.24
C LEU A 908 -28.87 -12.25 17.07
N GLY A 909 -28.89 -10.92 17.16
CA GLY A 909 -30.00 -10.13 17.70
C GLY A 909 -31.08 -9.84 16.65
N ASN A 910 -32.21 -9.31 17.11
CA ASN A 910 -33.30 -8.84 16.25
C ASN A 910 -33.35 -7.29 16.27
N VAL A 911 -33.33 -6.69 15.09
CA VAL A 911 -33.63 -5.26 14.88
C VAL A 911 -34.68 -5.11 13.77
N PHE A 912 -35.28 -3.93 13.68
CA PHE A 912 -36.29 -3.57 12.70
C PHE A 912 -35.94 -2.22 12.10
N ASP A 913 -36.16 -2.05 10.79
CA ASP A 913 -35.96 -0.77 10.11
C ASP A 913 -37.14 0.19 10.38
N VAL A 914 -36.89 1.51 10.35
CA VAL A 914 -37.93 2.54 10.58
C VAL A 914 -39.13 2.39 9.64
N SER A 915 -38.96 1.95 8.39
CA SER A 915 -40.08 1.66 7.46
C SER A 915 -41.03 0.58 7.99
N GLN A 916 -40.52 -0.34 8.80
CA GLN A 916 -41.26 -1.42 9.47
C GLN A 916 -41.97 -0.96 10.75
N THR A 917 -41.89 0.32 11.10
CA THR A 917 -42.51 0.91 12.30
C THR A 917 -43.59 1.93 11.96
N GLU A 918 -44.50 2.13 12.91
CA GLU A 918 -45.56 3.14 12.93
C GLU A 918 -45.57 3.87 14.27
N GLY A 919 -46.04 5.11 14.30
CA GLY A 919 -45.97 5.98 15.47
C GLY A 919 -45.43 7.37 15.11
N LYS A 920 -44.99 8.10 16.14
CA LYS A 920 -44.49 9.48 16.06
C LYS A 920 -43.36 9.61 15.04
N GLU A 921 -43.35 10.69 14.25
CA GLU A 921 -42.22 10.98 13.35
C GLU A 921 -40.93 11.07 14.16
N LEU A 922 -39.85 10.50 13.61
CA LEU A 922 -38.55 10.58 14.27
C LEU A 922 -38.04 12.01 14.22
N PRO A 923 -37.24 12.45 15.22
CA PRO A 923 -36.36 13.58 15.01
C PRO A 923 -35.54 13.32 13.74
N LYS A 924 -35.49 14.27 12.82
CA LYS A 924 -34.45 14.29 11.79
C LYS A 924 -33.09 14.25 12.47
N ALA A 925 -32.07 13.72 11.79
CA ALA A 925 -30.73 13.83 12.34
C ALA A 925 -30.40 15.32 12.54
N ILE A 926 -29.81 15.69 13.68
CA ILE A 926 -29.53 17.10 14.04
C ILE A 926 -28.56 17.75 13.02
N ASN A 927 -27.92 16.91 12.20
CA ASN A 927 -26.90 17.23 11.22
C ASN A 927 -27.27 16.75 9.79
N GLU A 928 -28.53 16.36 9.51
CA GLU A 928 -29.05 16.19 8.13
C GLU A 928 -29.28 17.58 7.51
N LEU A 929 -28.30 18.08 6.75
CA LEU A 929 -28.31 19.45 6.27
C LEU A 929 -29.14 19.61 4.99
N THR A 930 -30.03 20.60 4.95
CA THR A 930 -30.83 20.92 3.76
C THR A 930 -30.22 22.05 2.93
N GLY A 931 -28.88 22.15 2.89
CA GLY A 931 -28.14 23.06 2.03
C GLY A 931 -28.21 24.56 2.38
N ASP A 932 -28.45 24.94 3.65
CA ASP A 932 -28.45 26.35 4.06
C ASP A 932 -27.04 26.82 4.49
N VAL A 933 -26.72 28.09 4.20
CA VAL A 933 -25.37 28.69 4.29
C VAL A 933 -24.80 28.65 5.71
N LYS A 934 -25.66 28.61 6.74
CA LYS A 934 -25.25 28.53 8.15
C LYS A 934 -24.59 27.19 8.49
N ASP A 935 -25.07 26.11 7.91
CA ASP A 935 -24.61 24.77 8.28
C ASP A 935 -23.19 24.51 7.75
N TYR A 936 -22.81 25.13 6.62
CA TYR A 936 -21.43 25.16 6.13
C TYR A 936 -20.48 25.84 7.12
N GLU A 937 -20.84 26.99 7.70
CA GLU A 937 -19.97 27.66 8.67
C GLU A 937 -19.74 26.80 9.91
N ASP A 938 -20.79 26.19 10.47
CA ASP A 938 -20.68 25.36 11.67
C ASP A 938 -19.94 24.03 11.40
N LEU A 939 -20.12 23.42 10.22
CA LEU A 939 -19.30 22.27 9.80
C LEU A 939 -17.84 22.63 9.54
N TYR A 940 -17.54 23.76 8.88
CA TYR A 940 -16.17 24.19 8.67
C TYR A 940 -15.47 24.52 10.00
N ARG A 941 -16.19 25.12 10.96
CA ARG A 941 -15.71 25.31 12.34
C ARG A 941 -15.46 23.98 13.04
N ALA A 942 -16.34 22.98 12.87
CA ALA A 942 -16.15 21.63 13.40
C ALA A 942 -14.93 20.93 12.78
N ALA A 943 -14.82 20.89 11.45
CA ALA A 943 -13.71 20.29 10.72
C ALA A 943 -12.36 20.91 11.09
N LYS A 944 -12.29 22.26 11.11
CA LYS A 944 -11.08 22.96 11.55
C LYS A 944 -10.74 22.68 13.01
N ALA A 945 -11.73 22.50 13.89
CA ALA A 945 -11.49 22.11 15.28
C ALA A 945 -11.04 20.65 15.45
N VAL A 946 -11.56 19.70 14.65
CA VAL A 946 -11.07 18.31 14.62
C VAL A 946 -9.63 18.25 14.09
N SER A 947 -9.35 18.95 12.99
CA SER A 947 -8.02 19.00 12.36
C SER A 947 -6.99 19.64 13.31
N MET A 948 -7.35 20.72 14.00
CA MET A 948 -6.48 21.37 14.99
C MET A 948 -6.24 20.51 16.26
N ASP A 949 -7.24 19.77 16.75
CA ASP A 949 -7.05 18.79 17.83
C ASP A 949 -6.02 17.71 17.42
N ASN A 950 -6.04 17.29 16.15
CA ASN A 950 -5.07 16.35 15.57
C ASN A 950 -3.71 17.00 15.20
N GLN A 951 -3.51 18.28 15.57
CA GLN A 951 -2.31 19.09 15.30
C GLN A 951 -2.03 19.36 13.81
N VAL A 952 -3.07 19.30 12.96
CA VAL A 952 -3.01 19.56 11.53
C VAL A 952 -3.72 20.89 11.23
N PRO A 953 -3.02 22.00 10.98
CA PRO A 953 -3.67 23.25 10.62
C PRO A 953 -4.17 23.22 9.17
N ILE A 954 -5.31 23.87 8.91
CA ILE A 954 -5.87 24.08 7.57
C ILE A 954 -5.55 25.51 7.11
N SER A 955 -4.83 25.64 6.00
CA SER A 955 -4.52 26.90 5.30
C SER A 955 -5.25 27.00 3.95
N PHE A 956 -5.31 28.22 3.39
CA PHE A 956 -5.74 28.47 2.02
C PHE A 956 -4.62 29.19 1.27
N GLU A 957 -4.14 28.65 0.15
CA GLU A 957 -2.92 29.09 -0.57
C GLU A 957 -3.15 29.21 -2.10
N GLU A 958 -2.22 29.83 -2.84
CA GLU A 958 -2.25 29.86 -4.31
C GLU A 958 -1.54 28.59 -4.84
N ILE A 959 -2.29 27.55 -5.21
CA ILE A 959 -1.72 26.29 -5.72
C ILE A 959 -1.38 26.46 -7.21
N LYS A 960 -0.10 26.23 -7.58
CA LYS A 960 0.41 26.44 -8.95
C LYS A 960 0.02 25.34 -9.96
N ARG A 961 -0.63 24.26 -9.52
CA ARG A 961 -1.13 23.18 -10.39
C ARG A 961 -2.60 23.42 -10.70
N GLU A 962 -2.95 23.54 -11.97
CA GLU A 962 -4.30 23.96 -12.43
C GLU A 962 -5.42 22.94 -12.13
N SER A 963 -5.07 21.71 -11.73
CA SER A 963 -6.01 20.61 -11.44
C SER A 963 -6.10 20.21 -9.95
N THR A 964 -5.44 20.91 -9.04
CA THR A 964 -5.34 20.51 -7.62
C THR A 964 -6.20 21.39 -6.71
N ASN A 965 -7.30 20.83 -6.19
CA ASN A 965 -8.24 21.54 -5.29
C ASN A 965 -7.68 21.75 -3.87
N GLY A 966 -6.88 20.80 -3.38
CA GLY A 966 -6.18 20.84 -2.11
C GLY A 966 -5.08 19.76 -2.06
N TYR A 967 -4.32 19.73 -0.97
CA TYR A 967 -3.41 18.64 -0.61
C TYR A 967 -3.07 18.66 0.89
N TYR A 968 -2.92 17.49 1.49
CA TYR A 968 -2.20 17.31 2.74
C TYR A 968 -0.68 17.33 2.49
N SER A 969 0.07 18.03 3.35
CA SER A 969 1.53 18.10 3.37
C SER A 969 2.06 17.31 4.58
N PRO A 970 2.56 16.06 4.40
CA PRO A 970 3.06 15.25 5.51
C PRO A 970 4.25 15.90 6.23
N ASN A 971 5.16 16.53 5.46
CA ASN A 971 6.39 17.15 5.97
C ASN A 971 6.13 18.36 6.86
N GLU A 972 5.12 19.17 6.51
CA GLU A 972 4.73 20.37 7.27
C GLU A 972 3.54 20.09 8.22
N ASN A 973 3.04 18.84 8.20
CA ASN A 973 1.84 18.36 8.88
C ASN A 973 0.61 19.27 8.73
N ARG A 974 0.39 19.90 7.56
CA ARG A 974 -0.73 20.83 7.31
C ARG A 974 -1.59 20.42 6.11
N ILE A 975 -2.84 20.86 6.11
CA ILE A 975 -3.76 20.75 4.97
C ILE A 975 -3.79 22.10 4.24
N VAL A 976 -3.62 22.08 2.93
CA VAL A 976 -3.60 23.27 2.08
C VAL A 976 -4.74 23.20 1.07
N ILE A 977 -5.66 24.17 1.10
CA ILE A 977 -6.78 24.27 0.16
C ILE A 977 -6.52 25.39 -0.86
N SER A 978 -6.93 25.20 -2.12
CA SER A 978 -6.77 26.22 -3.17
C SER A 978 -7.66 27.45 -2.89
N LYS A 979 -7.08 28.65 -2.88
CA LYS A 979 -7.83 29.93 -2.89
C LYS A 979 -8.72 30.09 -4.12
N GLY A 980 -8.46 29.35 -5.20
CA GLY A 980 -9.26 29.37 -6.43
C GLY A 980 -10.54 28.53 -6.33
N LEU A 981 -10.65 27.64 -5.34
CA LEU A 981 -11.76 26.71 -5.17
C LEU A 981 -13.05 27.46 -4.81
N LYS A 982 -14.13 27.16 -5.53
CA LYS A 982 -15.44 27.80 -5.36
C LYS A 982 -16.51 26.74 -5.12
N GLY A 983 -17.52 27.10 -4.32
CA GLY A 983 -18.56 26.19 -3.85
C GLY A 983 -18.25 25.67 -2.46
N GLN A 984 -19.15 25.97 -1.51
CA GLN A 984 -19.02 25.60 -0.10
C GLN A 984 -18.87 24.08 0.09
N GLU A 985 -19.70 23.31 -0.60
CA GLU A 985 -19.67 21.84 -0.57
C GLU A 985 -18.33 21.28 -1.07
N GLN A 986 -17.77 21.85 -2.15
CA GLN A 986 -16.50 21.40 -2.73
C GLN A 986 -15.31 21.70 -1.81
N ILE A 987 -15.36 22.81 -1.06
CA ILE A 987 -14.36 23.11 -0.03
C ILE A 987 -14.43 22.08 1.10
N LEU A 988 -15.63 21.71 1.59
CA LEU A 988 -15.76 20.69 2.65
C LEU A 988 -15.42 19.27 2.16
N LYS A 989 -15.85 18.87 0.96
CA LYS A 989 -15.42 17.60 0.33
C LYS A 989 -13.90 17.48 0.29
N THR A 990 -13.23 18.53 -0.20
CA THR A 990 -11.75 18.60 -0.24
C THR A 990 -11.16 18.50 1.17
N ILE A 991 -11.68 19.26 2.14
CA ILE A 991 -11.22 19.20 3.54
C ILE A 991 -11.39 17.78 4.12
N PHE A 992 -12.50 17.08 3.86
CA PHE A 992 -12.70 15.70 4.34
C PHE A 992 -11.73 14.70 3.67
N HIS A 993 -11.39 14.90 2.39
CA HIS A 993 -10.38 14.12 1.67
C HIS A 993 -8.98 14.32 2.27
N GLU A 994 -8.55 15.57 2.44
CA GLU A 994 -7.23 15.86 3.04
C GLU A 994 -7.15 15.51 4.53
N MET A 995 -8.27 15.56 5.27
CA MET A 995 -8.33 15.05 6.64
C MET A 995 -8.23 13.52 6.70
N ALA A 996 -8.81 12.79 5.75
CA ALA A 996 -8.63 11.35 5.65
C ALA A 996 -7.17 10.98 5.31
N HIS A 997 -6.52 11.72 4.40
CA HIS A 997 -5.07 11.61 4.16
C HIS A 997 -4.23 11.93 5.41
N ALA A 998 -4.58 12.97 6.17
CA ALA A 998 -3.88 13.34 7.39
C ALA A 998 -4.03 12.33 8.53
N ASP A 999 -5.19 11.66 8.63
CA ASP A 999 -5.50 10.71 9.69
C ASP A 999 -5.05 9.26 9.34
N LEU A 1000 -4.95 8.90 8.06
CA LEU A 1000 -4.56 7.54 7.61
C LEU A 1000 -3.13 7.44 7.04
N HIS A 1001 -2.63 8.48 6.37
CA HIS A 1001 -1.43 8.42 5.51
C HIS A 1001 -0.29 9.33 5.99
N ARG A 1002 -0.35 9.80 7.24
CA ARG A 1002 0.70 10.61 7.89
C ARG A 1002 2.04 9.87 7.91
N GLY A 1003 3.01 10.37 7.14
CA GLY A 1003 4.34 9.79 6.98
C GLY A 1003 4.52 8.94 5.72
N SER A 1004 3.47 8.76 4.90
CA SER A 1004 3.55 8.09 3.60
C SER A 1004 4.55 8.79 2.66
N ASN A 1005 5.32 7.99 1.92
CA ASN A 1005 6.20 8.44 0.84
C ASN A 1005 5.68 8.03 -0.56
N ALA A 1006 4.47 7.47 -0.65
CA ALA A 1006 3.89 6.95 -1.88
C ALA A 1006 3.79 8.04 -2.97
N GLN A 1007 4.21 7.72 -4.19
CA GLN A 1007 4.24 8.67 -5.31
C GLN A 1007 3.05 8.49 -6.25
N TYR A 1008 2.73 9.56 -6.98
CA TYR A 1008 1.59 9.60 -7.89
C TYR A 1008 1.75 8.55 -9.02
N GLY A 1009 1.02 7.45 -8.89
CA GLY A 1009 1.02 6.31 -9.81
C GLY A 1009 1.10 4.95 -9.09
N ASP A 1010 1.76 4.91 -7.93
CA ASP A 1010 2.10 3.68 -7.22
C ASP A 1010 0.86 2.91 -6.74
N ASP A 1011 0.98 1.59 -6.57
CA ASP A 1011 -0.08 0.75 -6.00
C ASP A 1011 -0.44 1.18 -4.58
N GLN A 1012 0.55 1.60 -3.78
CA GLN A 1012 0.31 2.16 -2.45
C GLN A 1012 -0.44 3.50 -2.53
N TYR A 1013 -0.05 4.41 -3.42
CA TYR A 1013 -0.73 5.69 -3.62
C TYR A 1013 -2.18 5.51 -4.08
N ARG A 1014 -2.43 4.58 -5.02
CA ARG A 1014 -3.79 4.23 -5.48
C ARG A 1014 -4.65 3.62 -4.36
N LYS A 1015 -4.07 2.84 -3.45
CA LYS A 1015 -4.76 2.38 -2.22
C LYS A 1015 -5.07 3.53 -1.26
N GLN A 1016 -4.17 4.50 -1.12
CA GLN A 1016 -4.33 5.67 -0.24
C GLN A 1016 -5.43 6.62 -0.75
N GLU A 1017 -5.44 6.95 -2.05
CA GLU A 1017 -6.52 7.76 -2.62
C GLU A 1017 -7.89 7.06 -2.53
N LEU A 1018 -7.98 5.73 -2.72
CA LEU A 1018 -9.23 5.00 -2.48
C LEU A 1018 -9.71 5.12 -1.03
N GLN A 1019 -8.82 4.96 -0.05
CA GLN A 1019 -9.18 5.11 1.35
C GLN A 1019 -9.66 6.54 1.66
N ALA A 1020 -8.95 7.55 1.17
CA ALA A 1020 -9.30 8.96 1.37
C ALA A 1020 -10.63 9.33 0.69
N GLU A 1021 -10.81 8.97 -0.59
CA GLU A 1021 -12.03 9.24 -1.36
C GLU A 1021 -13.24 8.55 -0.72
N SER A 1022 -13.08 7.29 -0.28
CA SER A 1022 -14.16 6.53 0.36
C SER A 1022 -14.53 7.10 1.73
N VAL A 1023 -13.56 7.52 2.55
CA VAL A 1023 -13.84 8.19 3.83
C VAL A 1023 -14.50 9.55 3.60
N ALA A 1024 -14.01 10.34 2.64
CA ALA A 1024 -14.59 11.63 2.28
C ALA A 1024 -16.03 11.49 1.77
N TYR A 1025 -16.32 10.50 0.93
CA TYR A 1025 -17.67 10.13 0.50
C TYR A 1025 -18.58 9.83 1.70
N VAL A 1026 -18.16 8.91 2.59
CA VAL A 1026 -18.98 8.45 3.72
C VAL A 1026 -19.26 9.59 4.71
N VAL A 1027 -18.28 10.47 4.96
CA VAL A 1027 -18.43 11.67 5.80
C VAL A 1027 -19.32 12.72 5.13
N ALA A 1028 -19.13 12.99 3.84
CA ALA A 1028 -19.92 13.97 3.10
C ALA A 1028 -21.40 13.55 3.00
N ASN A 1029 -21.66 12.30 2.65
CA ASN A 1029 -23.00 11.69 2.60
C ASN A 1029 -23.67 11.71 3.99
N HIS A 1030 -22.93 11.45 5.07
CA HIS A 1030 -23.46 11.52 6.44
C HIS A 1030 -24.01 12.90 6.81
N PHE A 1031 -23.37 13.98 6.32
CA PHE A 1031 -23.84 15.36 6.52
C PHE A 1031 -24.80 15.87 5.41
N GLY A 1032 -25.20 15.02 4.47
CA GLY A 1032 -26.19 15.34 3.44
C GLY A 1032 -25.68 16.12 2.22
N PHE A 1033 -24.36 16.16 1.98
CA PHE A 1033 -23.81 16.74 0.75
C PHE A 1033 -24.10 15.84 -0.47
N ASP A 1034 -24.31 16.46 -1.64
CA ASP A 1034 -24.39 15.75 -2.91
C ASP A 1034 -23.08 15.00 -3.21
N THR A 1035 -23.11 13.67 -3.23
CA THR A 1035 -21.94 12.83 -3.52
C THR A 1035 -21.83 12.37 -4.97
N SER A 1036 -22.73 12.80 -5.87
CA SER A 1036 -22.72 12.38 -7.29
C SER A 1036 -21.48 12.80 -8.10
N SER A 1037 -20.57 13.59 -7.51
CA SER A 1037 -19.30 14.02 -8.10
C SER A 1037 -18.10 13.12 -7.78
N TYR A 1038 -18.26 12.06 -6.97
CA TYR A 1038 -17.21 11.08 -6.67
C TYR A 1038 -17.23 9.93 -7.71
N SER A 1039 -16.11 9.26 -7.97
CA SER A 1039 -16.08 8.23 -9.03
C SER A 1039 -15.02 7.14 -8.83
N PHE A 1040 -15.41 6.01 -8.26
CA PHE A 1040 -14.56 4.86 -7.95
C PHE A 1040 -14.19 3.98 -9.18
N GLY A 1041 -14.13 4.54 -10.39
CA GLY A 1041 -14.01 3.79 -11.65
C GLY A 1041 -12.74 2.95 -11.81
N TYR A 1042 -11.72 3.18 -10.97
CA TYR A 1042 -10.50 2.40 -10.90
C TYR A 1042 -10.68 1.05 -10.18
N LEU A 1043 -11.77 0.81 -9.44
CA LEU A 1043 -12.10 -0.50 -8.86
C LEU A 1043 -12.21 -1.61 -9.92
N ALA A 1044 -12.60 -1.24 -11.15
CA ALA A 1044 -12.61 -2.16 -12.30
C ALA A 1044 -11.22 -2.68 -12.73
N MET A 1045 -10.12 -2.14 -12.17
CA MET A 1045 -8.78 -2.72 -12.27
C MET A 1045 -8.54 -3.77 -11.19
N TRP A 1046 -8.98 -3.53 -9.94
CA TRP A 1046 -8.85 -4.48 -8.84
C TRP A 1046 -9.73 -5.73 -9.04
N ALA A 1047 -10.88 -5.56 -9.70
CA ALA A 1047 -11.74 -6.66 -10.17
C ALA A 1047 -11.04 -7.65 -11.13
N LYS A 1048 -9.84 -7.32 -11.64
CA LYS A 1048 -9.04 -8.16 -12.55
C LYS A 1048 -7.79 -8.75 -11.90
N ASP A 1049 -7.47 -8.36 -10.67
CA ASP A 1049 -6.34 -8.91 -9.92
C ASP A 1049 -6.74 -10.17 -9.14
N LYS A 1050 -5.78 -11.09 -8.94
CA LYS A 1050 -5.99 -12.35 -8.22
C LYS A 1050 -6.17 -12.17 -6.71
N ASN A 1051 -5.68 -11.07 -6.14
CA ASN A 1051 -5.79 -10.77 -4.70
C ASN A 1051 -6.72 -9.57 -4.41
N GLY A 1052 -7.16 -8.83 -5.44
CA GLY A 1052 -7.92 -7.58 -5.31
C GLY A 1052 -9.21 -7.65 -4.47
N PHE A 1053 -9.80 -8.83 -4.31
CA PHE A 1053 -10.94 -9.04 -3.42
C PHE A 1053 -10.55 -8.99 -1.92
N GLU A 1054 -9.53 -9.77 -1.51
CA GLU A 1054 -8.97 -9.74 -0.16
C GLU A 1054 -8.49 -8.33 0.21
N ASP A 1055 -7.75 -7.68 -0.68
CA ASP A 1055 -7.26 -6.30 -0.52
C ASP A 1055 -8.42 -5.31 -0.30
N MET A 1056 -9.49 -5.39 -1.10
CA MET A 1056 -10.67 -4.53 -0.96
C MET A 1056 -11.37 -4.72 0.39
N VAL A 1057 -11.50 -5.97 0.87
CA VAL A 1057 -12.12 -6.26 2.17
C VAL A 1057 -11.28 -5.72 3.33
N GLU A 1058 -9.96 -5.65 3.20
CA GLU A 1058 -9.11 -4.93 4.15
C GLU A 1058 -9.32 -3.40 4.06
N GLN A 1059 -9.32 -2.82 2.85
CA GLN A 1059 -9.50 -1.37 2.69
C GLN A 1059 -10.84 -0.89 3.27
N LEU A 1060 -11.92 -1.65 3.02
CA LEU A 1060 -13.26 -1.34 3.56
C LEU A 1060 -13.32 -1.39 5.09
N GLN A 1061 -12.48 -2.20 5.76
CA GLN A 1061 -12.37 -2.18 7.22
C GLN A 1061 -11.66 -0.92 7.73
N VAL A 1062 -10.63 -0.44 7.02
CA VAL A 1062 -9.95 0.83 7.33
C VAL A 1062 -10.90 2.00 7.12
N VAL A 1063 -11.57 2.08 5.98
CA VAL A 1063 -12.57 3.12 5.65
C VAL A 1063 -13.69 3.15 6.68
N GLN A 1064 -14.27 1.99 7.05
CA GLN A 1064 -15.34 1.93 8.05
C GLN A 1064 -14.87 2.42 9.42
N LYS A 1065 -13.67 2.02 9.84
CA LYS A 1065 -13.07 2.43 11.12
C LYS A 1065 -12.81 3.95 11.15
N GLU A 1066 -12.25 4.52 10.09
CA GLU A 1066 -11.90 5.94 10.12
C GLU A 1066 -13.07 6.87 9.80
N ALA A 1067 -13.97 6.51 8.88
CA ALA A 1067 -15.22 7.25 8.71
C ALA A 1067 -16.03 7.28 10.02
N LYS A 1068 -16.05 6.18 10.79
CA LYS A 1068 -16.63 6.16 12.13
C LYS A 1068 -15.90 7.13 13.08
N SER A 1069 -14.57 7.12 13.11
CA SER A 1069 -13.78 8.01 13.96
C SER A 1069 -14.01 9.48 13.61
N LEU A 1070 -13.91 9.83 12.33
CA LEU A 1070 -14.08 11.19 11.82
C LEU A 1070 -15.51 11.71 12.01
N ILE A 1071 -16.55 10.92 11.71
CA ILE A 1071 -17.96 11.31 11.98
C ILE A 1071 -18.18 11.57 13.47
N ASN A 1072 -17.78 10.66 14.37
CA ASN A 1072 -17.98 10.88 15.82
C ASN A 1072 -17.17 12.08 16.36
N ARG A 1073 -15.97 12.38 15.80
CA ARG A 1073 -15.20 13.60 16.10
C ARG A 1073 -15.92 14.85 15.60
N MET A 1074 -16.42 14.82 14.36
CA MET A 1074 -17.15 15.91 13.72
C MET A 1074 -18.46 16.24 14.45
N ASP A 1075 -19.31 15.24 14.72
CA ASP A 1075 -20.55 15.40 15.48
C ASP A 1075 -20.29 16.02 16.85
N ALA A 1076 -19.30 15.50 17.60
CA ALA A 1076 -18.97 16.03 18.93
C ALA A 1076 -18.49 17.49 18.89
N LYS A 1077 -17.76 17.92 17.84
CA LYS A 1077 -17.38 19.33 17.66
C LYS A 1077 -18.56 20.18 17.17
N LEU A 1078 -19.40 19.64 16.28
CA LEU A 1078 -20.58 20.32 15.73
C LEU A 1078 -21.63 20.57 16.83
N ASP A 1079 -21.87 19.61 17.71
CA ASP A 1079 -22.68 19.78 18.93
C ASP A 1079 -22.09 20.86 19.84
N LEU A 1080 -20.76 20.92 20.01
CA LEU A 1080 -20.12 21.99 20.80
C LEU A 1080 -20.24 23.37 20.15
N VAL A 1081 -20.27 23.45 18.82
CA VAL A 1081 -20.53 24.71 18.08
C VAL A 1081 -22.00 25.12 18.23
N LYS A 1082 -22.95 24.21 17.94
CA LYS A 1082 -24.39 24.43 18.05
C LYS A 1082 -24.85 24.76 19.48
N ASN A 1083 -24.27 24.15 20.51
CA ASN A 1083 -24.58 24.50 21.91
C ASN A 1083 -23.95 25.83 22.37
N LYS A 1084 -22.83 26.25 21.76
CA LYS A 1084 -22.26 27.60 21.98
C LYS A 1084 -23.08 28.70 21.32
N THR A 1085 -23.62 28.49 20.12
CA THR A 1085 -24.50 29.48 19.47
C THR A 1085 -25.81 29.68 20.23
N VAL A 1086 -26.35 28.62 20.86
CA VAL A 1086 -27.50 28.71 21.79
C VAL A 1086 -27.21 29.57 23.03
N THR A 1087 -25.94 29.74 23.44
CA THR A 1087 -25.53 30.55 24.61
C THR A 1087 -24.99 31.95 24.26
N LYS A 1088 -25.39 32.51 23.12
CA LYS A 1088 -25.21 33.93 22.69
C LYS A 1088 -23.85 34.54 23.05
N ASP A 1089 -22.82 34.10 22.32
CA ASP A 1089 -21.53 34.78 22.30
C ASP A 1089 -21.64 36.17 21.66
N LYS A 1090 -21.71 37.19 22.51
CA LYS A 1090 -21.77 38.61 22.11
C LYS A 1090 -20.52 39.09 21.37
N PHE A 1091 -19.39 38.40 21.45
CA PHE A 1091 -18.19 38.73 20.67
C PHE A 1091 -18.29 38.16 19.26
N ALA A 1092 -18.78 36.92 19.10
CA ALA A 1092 -19.13 36.38 17.79
C ALA A 1092 -20.17 37.25 17.06
N ASP A 1093 -21.24 37.69 17.74
CA ASP A 1093 -22.22 38.63 17.21
C ASP A 1093 -21.56 39.95 16.71
N LYS A 1094 -20.68 40.57 17.52
CA LYS A 1094 -19.94 41.78 17.14
C LYS A 1094 -19.02 41.53 15.94
N LEU A 1095 -18.31 40.40 15.93
CA LEU A 1095 -17.33 40.07 14.88
C LEU A 1095 -18.02 39.81 13.54
N GLN A 1096 -19.18 39.15 13.56
CA GLN A 1096 -20.01 38.97 12.37
C GLN A 1096 -20.58 40.30 11.89
N GLN A 1097 -21.17 41.12 12.78
CA GLN A 1097 -21.66 42.46 12.42
C GLN A 1097 -20.56 43.37 11.86
N ALA A 1098 -19.31 43.24 12.33
CA ALA A 1098 -18.17 43.97 11.79
C ALA A 1098 -17.78 43.49 10.38
N LYS A 1099 -17.80 42.18 10.12
CA LYS A 1099 -17.59 41.60 8.78
C LYS A 1099 -18.70 42.03 7.81
N GLU A 1100 -19.97 41.80 8.16
CA GLU A 1100 -21.15 42.19 7.38
C GLU A 1100 -21.13 43.68 7.04
N LYS A 1101 -20.83 44.54 8.02
CA LYS A 1101 -20.72 45.99 7.81
C LYS A 1101 -19.49 46.37 6.96
N SER A 1102 -18.42 45.59 7.00
CA SER A 1102 -17.26 45.75 6.12
C SER A 1102 -17.62 45.41 4.67
N GLU A 1103 -18.29 44.28 4.43
CA GLU A 1103 -18.79 43.84 3.12
C GLU A 1103 -19.84 44.82 2.57
N GLN A 1104 -20.77 45.30 3.39
CA GLN A 1104 -21.74 46.33 3.01
C GLN A 1104 -21.03 47.63 2.56
N LEU A 1105 -19.99 48.09 3.27
CA LEU A 1105 -19.17 49.21 2.80
C LEU A 1105 -18.41 48.90 1.50
N GLY A 1106 -18.05 47.63 1.26
CA GLY A 1106 -17.40 47.18 0.02
C GLY A 1106 -18.36 47.24 -1.16
N ASN A 1107 -19.55 46.66 -1.01
CA ASN A 1107 -20.61 46.68 -2.00
C ASN A 1107 -21.09 48.11 -2.28
N GLN A 1108 -21.26 48.96 -1.27
CA GLN A 1108 -21.59 50.38 -1.46
C GLN A 1108 -20.49 51.16 -2.21
N LYS A 1109 -19.21 50.86 -1.98
CA LYS A 1109 -18.10 51.41 -2.80
C LYS A 1109 -18.19 50.90 -4.24
N ALA A 1110 -18.44 49.61 -4.46
CA ALA A 1110 -18.52 49.00 -5.79
C ALA A 1110 -19.72 49.53 -6.60
N GLU A 1111 -20.89 49.70 -5.97
CA GLU A 1111 -22.06 50.36 -6.56
C GLU A 1111 -21.78 51.83 -6.86
N ALA A 1112 -21.11 52.57 -5.97
CA ALA A 1112 -20.72 53.95 -6.24
C ALA A 1112 -19.74 54.07 -7.41
N VAL A 1113 -18.83 53.11 -7.59
CA VAL A 1113 -17.95 53.02 -8.78
C VAL A 1113 -18.77 52.74 -10.04
N LYS A 1114 -19.64 51.72 -10.04
CA LYS A 1114 -20.54 51.42 -11.17
C LYS A 1114 -21.39 52.62 -11.57
N GLN A 1115 -22.03 53.30 -10.62
CA GLN A 1115 -22.84 54.49 -10.90
C GLN A 1115 -22.03 55.68 -11.44
N VAL A 1116 -20.71 55.74 -11.16
CA VAL A 1116 -19.80 56.75 -11.75
C VAL A 1116 -19.33 56.36 -13.15
N GLU A 1117 -19.29 55.06 -13.48
CA GLU A 1117 -18.99 54.57 -14.82
C GLU A 1117 -20.20 54.64 -15.75
N GLU A 1118 -21.40 54.27 -15.27
CA GLU A 1118 -22.67 54.45 -15.98
C GLU A 1118 -22.96 55.94 -16.29
N LYS A 1119 -22.64 56.85 -15.37
CA LYS A 1119 -22.75 58.29 -15.60
C LYS A 1119 -21.72 58.84 -16.60
N LYS A 1120 -20.66 58.09 -16.93
CA LYS A 1120 -19.71 58.44 -18.00
C LYS A 1120 -20.13 57.86 -19.35
N SER A 1121 -20.67 56.64 -19.41
CA SER A 1121 -21.19 56.09 -20.66
C SER A 1121 -22.40 56.88 -21.17
N LEU A 1122 -23.23 57.40 -20.27
CA LEU A 1122 -24.37 58.28 -20.59
C LEU A 1122 -24.00 59.74 -20.94
N SER A 1123 -22.73 60.16 -20.86
CA SER A 1123 -22.32 61.57 -21.11
C SER A 1123 -21.55 61.77 -22.43
N SER A 1124 -21.74 60.90 -23.42
CA SER A 1124 -21.19 61.08 -24.77
C SER A 1124 -22.22 61.80 -25.66
N PRO A 1125 -21.94 63.02 -26.18
CA PRO A 1125 -22.79 63.65 -27.19
C PRO A 1125 -22.79 62.86 -28.50
N GLN A 1126 -23.87 63.01 -29.28
CA GLN A 1126 -23.99 62.50 -30.65
C GLN A 1126 -23.13 63.31 -31.63
#